data_AF-A0A820RTA8-F1
#
_entry.id   AF-A0A820RTA8-F1
#
_cell.length_a   1.000
_cell.length_b   1.000
_cell.length_c   1.000
_cell.angle_alpha   90.00
_cell.angle_beta   90.00
_cell.angle_gamma   90.00
#
_symmetry.space_group_name_H-M   'P 1'
#
loop_
_entity.id
_entity.type
_entity.pdbx_description
1 polymer ?
#
loop_
_entity_poly.entity_id
_entity_poly.type
_entity_poly.pdbx_seq_one_letter_code
_entity_poly.pdbx_strand_id
1 'polypeptide(L)'
;MALCLINSLIARHGFVPYDQLVRYKWWYRHGYMSSTGLCFDIGSATTQSIQEFERRQIIFANEKNILFEHLDYLSDHQLLNEFNVYCSQEGVAGNGALMRLAPVPLFFHRNPKLAVQYSGISGQITHGDQKAYDSCRYFGALIVATLQGETKDNLLSNRFYDNHKDWFNDEPLHPDVQQVVEGSFKRDGGYEDGIRGKGYIVSALEAALWAFWSDEDLFEKGALAAVNLGDDTDTTAAIYGGLAGTYYGYKNLPQKWVDSVYAKPFIICLCKWMTYEAEKLSDGSIQPEPHFSRQSSIDRRDSEAHSMVERTISEENSVTTHSFPPIIISTPAIMPSIQRTAIDPKGKLGLLYDAYRDRLIVQSDIIVKDQHLYVLANTMKCFVRKGNSHENLNLLQIIDITNELRLSVELNISPGLGIAKTINYTSSIDSYTRFLYYNYLDREESLPGNANDISRSILSPMPKTQATHVVIGVNWGIEVLAILQLSPDDASKIDNVLNQIRENLTNNNTNLDMTLDEKRILNRINHTAIYSNIYELTQITNVLDLCYKIVDVRANRTRHSPLTYTLCPIRFLYPEYSEKDVTYIALEPQIIEKIEMHLLSLYCQFKILKKLLEHKSFHSSDEYLRQQFLDAQNQFSKLEKIYTKEMKKYQDCIIDVRKGKVSSNAIIRELTDNHQNGLKEAINNVITRLNNLKEKGRSFHDRKVTPNEHHSYNDRHDTKIEYQSTKEKRNGNFKYPLDTSEKKFGRNSSSFVERDTYHESVLPYTDRPLKSHSTDKLLLDDGIGTVHVSHSKSSWSPRTYPKFSSLMPTGETINILLLGEIGVGKSTFINAFANYYSFDTLDSAQFHEPVVAISSSFVMTSRDLSVPPIRVRLGMTDCNEIHNNYDHSTTQECKSYLFHMHDGAKIRFIDTPGLGDIH
;
A
#
# COMPACT_ATOMS: atom_id res chain seq x y z
N MET A 1 11.55 -1.19 11.41
CA MET A 1 12.73 -1.99 11.82
C MET A 1 13.11 -1.90 13.30
N ALA A 2 13.19 -0.73 13.95
CA ALA A 2 13.55 -0.66 15.39
C ALA A 2 12.66 -1.53 16.29
N LEU A 3 11.34 -1.55 16.04
CA LEU A 3 10.39 -2.41 16.75
C LEU A 3 10.66 -3.92 16.55
N CYS A 4 11.10 -4.32 15.35
CA CYS A 4 11.52 -5.70 15.07
C CYS A 4 12.75 -6.07 15.92
N LEU A 5 13.68 -5.13 16.09
CA LEU A 5 14.87 -5.32 16.91
C LEU A 5 14.53 -5.41 18.40
N ILE A 6 13.64 -4.55 18.90
CA ILE A 6 13.10 -4.67 20.28
C ILE A 6 12.46 -6.04 20.48
N ASN A 7 11.61 -6.48 19.54
CA ASN A 7 10.95 -7.77 19.65
C ASN A 7 11.94 -8.94 19.63
N SER A 8 12.98 -8.88 18.81
CA SER A 8 14.02 -9.89 18.77
C SER A 8 14.76 -9.99 20.11
N LEU A 9 15.17 -8.84 20.67
CA LEU A 9 15.84 -8.76 21.97
C LEU A 9 14.98 -9.36 23.10
N ILE A 10 13.69 -9.04 23.14
CA ILE A 10 12.74 -9.59 24.13
C ILE A 10 12.55 -11.08 23.92
N ALA A 11 12.26 -11.52 22.69
CA ALA A 11 11.91 -12.91 22.39
C ALA A 11 13.10 -13.87 22.57
N ARG A 12 14.33 -13.37 22.42
CA ARG A 12 15.56 -14.15 22.55
C ARG A 12 16.27 -13.94 23.88
N HIS A 13 15.74 -13.08 24.76
CA HIS A 13 16.38 -12.70 26.02
C HIS A 13 17.85 -12.26 25.84
N GLY A 14 18.15 -11.62 24.71
CA GLY A 14 19.52 -11.39 24.26
C GLY A 14 19.61 -11.00 22.78
N PHE A 15 20.84 -10.85 22.28
CA PHE A 15 21.08 -10.45 20.89
C PHE A 15 21.39 -11.67 20.02
N VAL A 16 20.46 -12.02 19.14
CA VAL A 16 20.62 -13.09 18.16
C VAL A 16 20.51 -12.49 16.74
N PRO A 17 21.63 -12.29 16.03
CA PRO A 17 21.62 -11.64 14.71
C PRO A 17 20.72 -12.33 13.68
N TYR A 18 20.63 -13.67 13.78
CA TYR A 18 19.73 -14.46 12.93
C TYR A 18 18.27 -14.07 13.14
N ASP A 19 17.80 -13.97 14.39
CA ASP A 19 16.41 -13.63 14.69
C ASP A 19 16.11 -12.17 14.33
N GLN A 20 17.09 -11.26 14.44
CA GLN A 20 16.96 -9.90 13.91
C GLN A 20 16.63 -9.91 12.41
N LEU A 21 17.34 -10.71 11.60
CA LEU A 21 17.06 -10.87 10.17
C LEU A 21 15.71 -11.54 9.90
N VAL A 22 15.30 -12.53 10.72
CA VAL A 22 13.96 -13.12 10.64
C VAL A 22 12.87 -12.07 10.86
N ARG A 23 13.00 -11.23 11.89
CA ARG A 23 12.01 -10.18 12.18
C ARG A 23 11.99 -9.09 11.09
N TYR A 24 13.12 -8.80 10.47
CA TYR A 24 13.18 -7.91 9.30
C TYR A 24 12.55 -8.55 8.07
N LYS A 25 12.75 -9.86 7.84
CA LYS A 25 12.06 -10.62 6.80
C LYS A 25 10.55 -10.58 7.00
N TRP A 26 10.04 -10.77 8.21
CA TRP A 26 8.60 -10.66 8.50
C TRP A 26 8.06 -9.26 8.24
N TRP A 27 8.82 -8.23 8.58
CA TRP A 27 8.45 -6.85 8.25
C TRP A 27 8.35 -6.68 6.73
N TYR A 28 9.40 -7.07 6.00
CA TYR A 28 9.48 -6.99 4.55
C TYR A 28 8.34 -7.75 3.84
N ARG A 29 8.08 -9.00 4.23
CA ARG A 29 7.12 -9.89 3.56
C ARG A 29 5.67 -9.70 3.99
N HIS A 30 5.44 -9.29 5.24
CA HIS A 30 4.10 -9.35 5.86
C HIS A 30 3.68 -8.04 6.54
N GLY A 31 4.49 -6.97 6.47
CA GLY A 31 4.21 -5.72 7.17
C GLY A 31 4.28 -5.86 8.69
N TYR A 32 4.96 -6.89 9.21
CA TYR A 32 5.15 -7.09 10.64
C TYR A 32 5.77 -5.86 11.31
N MET A 33 5.14 -5.35 12.38
CA MET A 33 5.54 -4.12 13.08
C MET A 33 5.50 -2.83 12.22
N SER A 34 4.76 -2.83 11.10
CA SER A 34 4.52 -1.63 10.28
C SER A 34 3.38 -0.76 10.83
N SER A 35 3.47 0.55 10.64
CA SER A 35 2.40 1.50 10.96
C SER A 35 1.22 1.47 9.97
N THR A 36 1.41 0.92 8.77
CA THR A 36 0.37 0.84 7.72
C THR A 36 -0.16 -0.57 7.52
N GLY A 37 0.39 -1.56 8.22
CA GLY A 37 0.09 -2.98 8.01
C GLY A 37 0.76 -3.60 6.77
N LEU A 38 1.56 -2.83 6.02
CA LEU A 38 2.38 -3.29 4.89
C LEU A 38 3.82 -2.79 5.03
N CYS A 39 4.80 -3.45 4.42
CA CYS A 39 6.14 -2.87 4.31
C CYS A 39 6.09 -1.69 3.34
N PHE A 40 6.57 -0.53 3.77
CA PHE A 40 6.83 0.63 2.94
C PHE A 40 8.16 1.24 3.38
N ASP A 41 8.82 1.98 2.49
CA ASP A 41 10.05 2.71 2.79
C ASP A 41 11.22 1.80 3.25
N ILE A 42 11.46 0.73 2.50
CA ILE A 42 12.60 -0.18 2.72
C ILE A 42 13.72 0.15 1.73
N GLY A 43 14.89 0.53 2.25
CA GLY A 43 16.05 0.84 1.41
C GLY A 43 16.63 -0.39 0.70
N SER A 44 17.18 -0.18 -0.50
CA SER A 44 17.76 -1.20 -1.36
C SER A 44 18.78 -2.11 -0.66
N ALA A 45 19.70 -1.55 0.12
CA ALA A 45 20.71 -2.31 0.89
C ALA A 45 20.08 -3.29 1.89
N THR A 46 19.02 -2.87 2.58
CA THR A 46 18.30 -3.73 3.54
C THR A 46 17.52 -4.81 2.80
N THR A 47 16.83 -4.46 1.71
CA THR A 47 16.11 -5.42 0.84
C THR A 47 17.05 -6.51 0.34
N GLN A 48 18.20 -6.15 -0.23
CA GLN A 48 19.18 -7.10 -0.75
C GLN A 48 19.72 -8.02 0.34
N SER A 49 20.01 -7.48 1.53
CA SER A 49 20.50 -8.28 2.66
C SER A 49 19.46 -9.29 3.15
N ILE A 50 18.17 -8.93 3.17
CA ILE A 50 17.08 -9.84 3.55
C ILE A 50 16.88 -10.92 2.48
N GLN A 51 16.95 -10.56 1.19
CA GLN A 51 16.83 -11.52 0.09
C GLN A 51 18.00 -12.53 0.09
N GLU A 52 19.22 -12.06 0.37
CA GLU A 52 20.38 -12.94 0.54
C GLU A 52 20.23 -13.83 1.78
N PHE A 53 19.70 -13.31 2.88
CA PHE A 53 19.35 -14.09 4.06
C PHE A 53 18.34 -15.21 3.74
N GLU A 54 17.26 -14.90 3.02
CA GLU A 54 16.26 -15.88 2.57
C GLU A 54 16.89 -16.95 1.68
N ARG A 55 17.74 -16.56 0.73
CA ARG A 55 18.47 -17.48 -0.15
C ARG A 55 19.37 -18.43 0.66
N ARG A 56 20.10 -17.91 1.65
CA ARG A 56 20.93 -18.71 2.56
C ARG A 56 20.11 -19.62 3.44
N GLN A 57 18.94 -19.18 3.94
CA GLN A 57 18.01 -20.03 4.69
C GLN A 57 17.56 -21.24 3.84
N ILE A 58 17.26 -21.06 2.55
CA ILE A 58 16.87 -22.17 1.66
C ILE A 58 18.00 -23.19 1.52
N ILE A 59 19.24 -22.71 1.33
CA ILE A 59 20.41 -23.60 1.20
C ILE A 59 20.67 -24.34 2.51
N PHE A 60 20.66 -23.62 3.63
CA PHE A 60 20.89 -24.19 4.95
C PHE A 60 19.83 -25.22 5.35
N ALA A 61 18.55 -24.98 5.01
CA ALA A 61 17.47 -25.95 5.19
C ALA A 61 17.78 -27.28 4.49
N ASN A 62 18.24 -27.22 3.24
CA ASN A 62 18.57 -28.40 2.46
C ASN A 62 19.80 -29.13 3.02
N GLU A 63 20.87 -28.39 3.36
CA GLU A 63 22.12 -28.96 3.89
C GLU A 63 21.92 -29.65 5.25
N LYS A 64 21.06 -29.07 6.10
CA LYS A 64 20.79 -29.59 7.46
C LYS A 64 19.56 -30.48 7.53
N ASN A 65 18.87 -30.70 6.41
CA ASN A 65 17.62 -31.45 6.33
C ASN A 65 16.55 -30.94 7.31
N ILE A 66 16.42 -29.61 7.39
CA ILE A 66 15.45 -28.90 8.24
C ILE A 66 14.37 -28.33 7.33
N LEU A 67 13.10 -28.48 7.70
CA LEU A 67 12.00 -27.84 6.98
C LEU A 67 12.16 -26.31 7.00
N PHE A 68 12.09 -25.67 5.84
CA PHE A 68 12.31 -24.23 5.69
C PHE A 68 11.41 -23.38 6.60
N GLU A 69 10.16 -23.82 6.81
CA GLU A 69 9.21 -23.14 7.71
C GLU A 69 9.63 -23.14 9.19
N HIS A 70 10.50 -24.07 9.60
CA HIS A 70 11.04 -24.13 10.96
C HIS A 70 12.24 -23.19 11.17
N LEU A 71 12.90 -22.74 10.09
CA LEU A 71 14.11 -21.95 10.20
C LEU A 71 13.88 -20.59 10.89
N ASP A 72 12.71 -19.97 10.72
CA ASP A 72 12.40 -18.71 11.40
C ASP A 72 12.30 -18.83 12.91
N TYR A 73 12.12 -20.05 13.40
CA TYR A 73 12.00 -20.38 14.82
C TYR A 73 13.23 -21.12 15.35
N LEU A 74 14.33 -21.15 14.57
CA LEU A 74 15.55 -21.82 14.96
C LEU A 74 16.07 -21.26 16.29
N SER A 75 16.30 -22.14 17.25
CA SER A 75 16.83 -21.83 18.58
C SER A 75 18.02 -22.70 18.96
N ASP A 76 18.37 -23.68 18.12
CA ASP A 76 19.55 -24.52 18.33
C ASP A 76 20.83 -23.70 18.10
N HIS A 77 21.67 -23.64 19.14
CA HIS A 77 22.89 -22.83 19.13
C HIS A 77 23.95 -23.32 18.15
N GLN A 78 24.06 -24.63 17.93
CA GLN A 78 25.03 -25.17 16.97
C GLN A 78 24.63 -24.77 15.55
N LEU A 79 23.34 -24.93 15.21
CA LEU A 79 22.83 -24.56 13.89
C LEU A 79 22.86 -23.04 13.66
N LEU A 80 22.57 -22.24 14.69
CA LEU A 80 22.70 -20.77 14.60
C LEU A 80 24.14 -20.32 14.34
N ASN A 81 25.12 -20.98 14.95
CA ASN A 81 26.54 -20.67 14.78
C ASN A 81 27.07 -21.05 13.39
N GLU A 82 26.49 -22.07 12.76
CA GLU A 82 26.85 -22.47 11.40
C GLU A 82 26.26 -21.55 10.33
N PHE A 83 25.19 -20.81 10.65
CA PHE A 83 24.54 -19.93 9.69
C PHE A 83 25.28 -18.59 9.55
N ASN A 84 25.74 -18.26 8.33
CA ASN A 84 26.36 -16.98 8.06
C ASN A 84 25.32 -15.84 7.94
N VAL A 85 25.17 -15.07 9.03
CA VAL A 85 24.27 -13.92 9.15
C VAL A 85 24.74 -12.65 8.43
N TYR A 86 25.99 -12.57 7.98
CA TYR A 86 26.51 -11.39 7.28
C TYR A 86 26.07 -11.38 5.82
N CYS A 87 24.83 -10.92 5.57
CA CYS A 87 24.16 -11.02 4.28
C CYS A 87 24.34 -9.77 3.39
N SER A 88 24.95 -8.72 3.92
CA SER A 88 25.26 -7.51 3.16
C SER A 88 26.51 -7.67 2.31
N GLN A 89 26.56 -6.95 1.18
CA GLN A 89 27.77 -6.85 0.36
C GLN A 89 28.81 -5.93 1.02
N GLU A 90 30.09 -6.14 0.69
CA GLU A 90 31.16 -5.22 1.07
C GLU A 90 30.94 -3.84 0.41
N GLY A 91 31.33 -2.75 1.10
CA GLY A 91 31.21 -1.39 0.58
C GLY A 91 29.82 -0.74 0.71
N VAL A 92 28.83 -1.45 1.27
CA VAL A 92 27.48 -0.92 1.50
C VAL A 92 27.45 -0.04 2.76
N ALA A 93 27.56 1.29 2.56
CA ALA A 93 27.64 2.30 3.63
C ALA A 93 26.35 3.16 3.79
N GLY A 94 25.18 2.56 3.53
CA GLY A 94 23.88 3.21 3.72
C GLY A 94 23.53 3.48 5.19
N ASN A 95 22.73 4.52 5.43
CA ASN A 95 22.36 5.03 6.76
C ASN A 95 21.31 4.19 7.52
N GLY A 96 20.62 3.25 6.84
CA GLY A 96 19.50 2.48 7.42
C GLY A 96 19.85 1.58 8.61
N ALA A 97 21.13 1.23 8.80
CA ALA A 97 21.59 0.54 10.01
C ALA A 97 21.50 1.42 11.27
N LEU A 98 21.78 2.71 11.14
CA LEU A 98 21.92 3.63 12.26
C LEU A 98 20.57 4.09 12.81
N MET A 99 19.63 4.44 11.92
CA MET A 99 18.29 4.94 12.30
C MET A 99 17.44 3.97 13.13
N ARG A 100 17.77 2.67 13.11
CA ARG A 100 17.02 1.61 13.82
C ARG A 100 17.73 1.10 15.07
N LEU A 101 18.91 1.63 15.39
CA LEU A 101 19.89 0.98 16.26
C LEU A 101 19.58 1.06 17.76
N ALA A 102 18.94 2.15 18.20
CA ALA A 102 18.76 2.47 19.62
C ALA A 102 18.33 1.30 20.55
N PRO A 103 17.46 0.35 20.15
CA PRO A 103 17.11 -0.79 21.00
C PRO A 103 18.30 -1.60 21.56
N VAL A 104 19.38 -1.77 20.80
CA VAL A 104 20.54 -2.58 21.22
C VAL A 104 21.29 -1.93 22.40
N PRO A 105 21.81 -0.69 22.30
CA PRO A 105 22.47 -0.05 23.43
C PRO A 105 21.54 0.20 24.61
N LEU A 106 20.24 0.44 24.39
CA LEU A 106 19.26 0.54 25.48
C LEU A 106 19.13 -0.78 26.26
N PHE A 107 19.15 -1.93 25.59
CA PHE A 107 19.02 -3.24 26.22
C PHE A 107 20.29 -3.68 26.95
N PHE A 108 21.47 -3.37 26.41
CA PHE A 108 22.77 -3.77 26.98
C PHE A 108 23.46 -2.66 27.76
N HIS A 109 22.77 -1.59 28.15
CA HIS A 109 23.40 -0.38 28.72
C HIS A 109 24.25 -0.61 29.99
N ARG A 110 23.95 -1.67 30.76
CA ARG A 110 24.73 -2.08 31.95
C ARG A 110 26.03 -2.80 31.61
N ASN A 111 26.22 -3.19 30.35
CA ASN A 111 27.45 -3.77 29.82
C ASN A 111 27.88 -3.02 28.54
N PRO A 112 28.60 -1.89 28.68
CA PRO A 112 28.97 -1.02 27.56
C PRO A 112 29.73 -1.74 26.44
N LYS A 113 30.62 -2.69 26.78
CA LYS A 113 31.36 -3.49 25.80
C LYS A 113 30.43 -4.30 24.90
N LEU A 114 29.46 -5.02 25.48
CA LEU A 114 28.48 -5.77 24.71
C LEU A 114 27.55 -4.83 23.92
N ALA A 115 27.12 -3.71 24.51
CA ALA A 115 26.29 -2.74 23.83
C ALA A 115 26.96 -2.19 22.56
N VAL A 116 28.24 -1.80 22.64
CA VAL A 116 29.02 -1.31 21.50
C VAL A 116 29.26 -2.42 20.48
N GLN A 117 29.66 -3.62 20.92
CA GLN A 117 29.89 -4.76 20.04
C GLN A 117 28.63 -5.16 19.26
N TYR A 118 27.51 -5.37 19.95
CA TYR A 118 26.25 -5.76 19.31
C TYR A 118 25.67 -4.63 18.46
N SER A 119 25.98 -3.37 18.79
CA SER A 119 25.61 -2.27 17.91
C SER A 119 26.31 -2.38 16.56
N GLY A 120 27.61 -2.69 16.55
CA GLY A 120 28.36 -2.98 15.32
C GLY A 120 27.78 -4.16 14.54
N ILE A 121 27.56 -5.31 15.20
CA ILE A 121 27.03 -6.52 14.54
C ILE A 121 25.63 -6.26 13.94
N SER A 122 24.74 -5.58 14.67
CA SER A 122 23.38 -5.22 14.21
C SER A 122 23.38 -4.37 12.93
N GLY A 123 24.39 -3.49 12.78
CA GLY A 123 24.62 -2.74 11.55
C GLY A 123 25.19 -3.63 10.44
N GLN A 124 26.25 -4.37 10.76
CA GLN A 124 27.05 -5.16 9.80
C GLN A 124 26.22 -6.20 9.03
N ILE A 125 25.23 -6.83 9.69
CA ILE A 125 24.44 -7.90 9.04
C ILE A 125 23.57 -7.41 7.88
N THR A 126 23.29 -6.10 7.77
CA THR A 126 22.60 -5.52 6.59
C THR A 126 23.38 -4.41 5.87
N HIS A 127 24.46 -3.88 6.44
CA HIS A 127 25.33 -2.88 5.83
C HIS A 127 26.79 -3.26 6.08
N GLY A 128 27.41 -3.90 5.10
CA GLY A 128 28.69 -4.59 5.25
C GLY A 128 29.93 -3.69 5.27
N ASP A 129 29.80 -2.39 5.01
CA ASP A 129 30.93 -1.46 5.05
C ASP A 129 31.39 -1.17 6.49
N GLN A 130 32.70 -1.07 6.70
CA GLN A 130 33.29 -0.69 7.99
C GLN A 130 32.76 0.62 8.55
N LYS A 131 32.56 1.61 7.70
CA LYS A 131 31.98 2.89 8.08
C LYS A 131 30.60 2.74 8.69
N ALA A 132 29.81 1.78 8.21
CA ALA A 132 28.47 1.54 8.73
C ALA A 132 28.49 0.94 10.13
N TYR A 133 29.20 -0.18 10.32
CA TYR A 133 29.24 -0.80 11.65
C TYR A 133 30.05 -0.01 12.68
N ASP A 134 31.08 0.76 12.27
CA ASP A 134 31.79 1.67 13.19
C ASP A 134 30.95 2.88 13.58
N SER A 135 30.13 3.42 12.66
CA SER A 135 29.13 4.45 13.01
C SER A 135 28.12 3.90 14.02
N CYS A 136 27.68 2.65 13.86
CA CYS A 136 26.80 1.98 14.82
C CYS A 136 27.49 1.75 16.18
N ARG A 137 28.75 1.32 16.21
CA ARG A 137 29.54 1.18 17.46
C ARG A 137 29.61 2.50 18.22
N TYR A 138 29.98 3.58 17.51
CA TYR A 138 30.10 4.90 18.11
C TYR A 138 28.75 5.44 18.61
N PHE A 139 27.69 5.36 17.81
CA PHE A 139 26.35 5.78 18.23
C PHE A 139 25.80 4.96 19.40
N GLY A 140 26.09 3.65 19.42
CA GLY A 140 25.79 2.79 20.55
C GLY A 140 26.47 3.24 21.84
N ALA A 141 27.76 3.59 21.77
CA ALA A 141 28.51 4.13 22.90
C ALA A 141 27.92 5.45 23.42
N LEU A 142 27.54 6.37 22.53
CA LEU A 142 26.89 7.63 22.91
C LEU A 142 25.58 7.39 23.67
N ILE A 143 24.73 6.46 23.20
CA ILE A 143 23.48 6.11 23.91
C ILE A 143 23.80 5.52 25.30
N VAL A 144 24.77 4.63 25.43
CA VAL A 144 25.15 4.06 26.72
C VAL A 144 25.66 5.15 27.68
N ALA A 145 26.54 6.03 27.21
CA ALA A 145 27.06 7.16 27.97
C ALA A 145 25.93 8.09 28.47
N THR A 146 24.91 8.37 27.63
CA THR A 146 23.74 9.16 28.07
C THR A 146 22.99 8.49 29.22
N LEU A 147 22.82 7.16 29.16
CA LEU A 147 22.16 6.40 30.23
C LEU A 147 22.99 6.31 31.51
N GLN A 148 24.31 6.49 31.41
CA GLN A 148 25.21 6.62 32.55
C GLN A 148 25.26 8.05 33.13
N GLY A 149 24.52 8.99 32.53
CA GLY A 149 24.40 10.36 33.00
C GLY A 149 25.54 11.27 32.59
N GLU A 150 26.29 10.93 31.54
CA GLU A 150 27.32 11.82 31.00
C GLU A 150 26.74 13.13 30.48
N THR A 151 27.48 14.21 30.69
CA THR A 151 27.10 15.53 30.20
C THR A 151 27.23 15.60 28.68
N LYS A 152 26.43 16.47 28.06
CA LYS A 152 26.49 16.73 26.61
C LYS A 152 27.88 17.15 26.13
N ASP A 153 28.62 17.93 26.93
CA ASP A 153 30.00 18.31 26.63
C ASP A 153 30.95 17.10 26.55
N ASN A 154 30.78 16.12 27.43
CA ASN A 154 31.55 14.88 27.40
C ASN A 154 31.16 14.00 26.21
N LEU A 155 29.86 13.87 25.95
CA LEU A 155 29.32 13.12 24.80
C LEU A 155 29.84 13.67 23.46
N LEU A 156 29.96 15.00 23.34
CA LEU A 156 30.39 15.69 22.13
C LEU A 156 31.88 16.08 22.16
N SER A 157 32.64 15.52 23.10
CA SER A 157 34.09 15.76 23.22
C SER A 157 34.86 15.03 22.13
N ASN A 158 35.91 15.66 21.59
CA ASN A 158 36.84 15.00 20.68
C ASN A 158 37.66 13.87 21.36
N ARG A 159 37.55 13.74 22.68
CA ARG A 159 38.15 12.65 23.48
C ARG A 159 37.15 11.57 23.85
N PHE A 160 35.91 11.60 23.36
CA PHE A 160 34.88 10.64 23.76
C PHE A 160 35.34 9.19 23.50
N TYR A 161 35.90 8.91 22.31
CA TYR A 161 36.41 7.58 21.99
C TYR A 161 37.57 7.17 22.91
N ASP A 162 38.55 8.06 23.12
CA ASP A 162 39.71 7.76 23.98
C ASP A 162 39.32 7.49 25.44
N ASN A 163 38.34 8.24 25.96
CA ASN A 163 37.82 8.09 27.31
C ASN A 163 37.07 6.76 27.51
N HIS A 164 36.54 6.17 26.43
CA HIS A 164 35.73 4.96 26.43
C HIS A 164 36.33 3.83 25.60
N LYS A 165 37.64 3.88 25.35
CA LYS A 165 38.33 2.97 24.42
C LYS A 165 38.15 1.49 24.77
N ASP A 166 38.02 1.20 26.06
CA ASP A 166 37.78 -0.15 26.57
C ASP A 166 36.41 -0.71 26.13
N TRP A 167 35.41 0.15 25.88
CA TRP A 167 34.10 -0.25 25.35
C TRP A 167 34.18 -0.72 23.91
N PHE A 168 35.18 -0.22 23.17
CA PHE A 168 35.44 -0.56 21.77
C PHE A 168 36.38 -1.76 21.61
N ASN A 169 36.74 -2.47 22.70
CA ASN A 169 37.77 -3.52 22.72
C ASN A 169 39.12 -3.05 22.15
N ASP A 170 39.46 -1.77 22.36
CA ASP A 170 40.66 -1.13 21.79
C ASP A 170 40.76 -1.13 20.26
N GLU A 171 39.70 -1.55 19.55
CA GLU A 171 39.66 -1.54 18.09
C GLU A 171 39.37 -0.11 17.57
N PRO A 172 40.20 0.43 16.66
CA PRO A 172 40.02 1.76 16.12
C PRO A 172 38.71 1.86 15.31
N LEU A 173 38.17 3.08 15.22
CA LEU A 173 37.09 3.41 14.30
C LEU A 173 37.66 3.73 12.92
N HIS A 174 36.86 3.51 11.87
CA HIS A 174 37.19 3.95 10.53
C HIS A 174 37.53 5.46 10.48
N PRO A 175 38.55 5.90 9.71
CA PRO A 175 38.96 7.30 9.63
C PRO A 175 37.82 8.31 9.41
N ASP A 176 36.90 8.03 8.48
CA ASP A 176 35.73 8.89 8.24
C ASP A 176 34.82 9.05 9.48
N VAL A 177 34.65 7.99 10.27
CA VAL A 177 33.86 8.06 11.53
C VAL A 177 34.67 8.80 12.59
N GLN A 178 35.99 8.60 12.61
CA GLN A 178 36.90 9.30 13.52
C GLN A 178 36.86 10.82 13.31
N GLN A 179 36.71 11.31 12.08
CA GLN A 179 36.52 12.75 11.81
C GLN A 179 35.25 13.30 12.49
N VAL A 180 34.17 12.50 12.52
CA VAL A 180 32.94 12.87 13.23
C VAL A 180 33.18 12.90 14.73
N VAL A 181 33.88 11.90 15.30
CA VAL A 181 34.29 11.88 16.72
C VAL A 181 35.10 13.12 17.08
N GLU A 182 36.00 13.55 16.19
CA GLU A 182 36.86 14.72 16.38
C GLU A 182 36.10 16.06 16.30
N GLY A 183 34.81 16.02 15.96
CA GLY A 183 33.91 17.17 16.03
C GLY A 183 33.63 17.83 14.69
N SER A 184 33.74 17.12 13.57
CA SER A 184 33.43 17.67 12.23
C SER A 184 32.02 18.26 12.12
N PHE A 185 31.10 17.83 12.99
CA PHE A 185 29.72 18.31 13.12
C PHE A 185 29.57 19.68 13.82
N LYS A 186 30.62 20.25 14.44
CA LYS A 186 30.53 21.53 15.18
C LYS A 186 30.65 22.72 14.24
N ARG A 187 29.61 22.97 13.44
CA ARG A 187 29.55 24.06 12.45
C ARG A 187 28.29 24.90 12.63
N ASP A 188 28.44 26.19 12.94
CA ASP A 188 27.31 27.08 13.29
C ASP A 188 26.29 27.23 12.15
N GLY A 189 26.74 27.27 10.89
CA GLY A 189 25.91 27.47 9.71
C GLY A 189 25.18 26.20 9.23
N GLY A 190 25.41 25.04 9.85
CA GLY A 190 24.75 23.78 9.51
C GLY A 190 24.85 23.44 8.02
N TYR A 191 23.72 23.49 7.32
CA TYR A 191 23.67 23.22 5.89
C TYR A 191 24.59 24.16 5.07
N GLU A 192 24.73 25.43 5.42
CA GLU A 192 25.60 26.36 4.69
C GLU A 192 27.10 26.01 4.87
N ASP A 193 27.44 25.44 6.02
CA ASP A 193 28.82 25.03 6.36
C ASP A 193 29.15 23.60 5.90
N GLY A 194 28.29 22.99 5.11
CA GLY A 194 28.53 21.67 4.50
C GLY A 194 28.02 20.47 5.30
N ILE A 195 27.25 20.66 6.38
CA ILE A 195 26.54 19.55 7.05
C ILE A 195 25.46 19.02 6.10
N ARG A 196 25.48 17.72 5.80
CA ARG A 196 24.56 17.07 4.87
C ARG A 196 23.98 15.81 5.48
N GLY A 197 22.67 15.68 5.48
CA GLY A 197 21.98 14.50 6.00
C GLY A 197 21.68 13.51 4.88
N LYS A 198 22.67 13.03 4.12
CA LYS A 198 22.43 12.18 2.93
C LYS A 198 22.24 10.71 3.27
N GLY A 199 21.91 9.89 2.26
CA GLY A 199 21.85 8.41 2.32
C GLY A 199 23.15 7.69 2.68
N TYR A 200 24.20 8.43 3.09
CA TYR A 200 25.50 7.93 3.51
C TYR A 200 25.64 8.01 5.03
N ILE A 201 25.98 6.89 5.67
CA ILE A 201 25.89 6.73 7.13
C ILE A 201 26.75 7.70 7.94
N VAL A 202 27.95 8.06 7.46
CA VAL A 202 28.84 9.00 8.15
C VAL A 202 28.24 10.40 8.14
N SER A 203 27.70 10.83 7.01
CA SER A 203 27.03 12.13 6.86
C SER A 203 25.74 12.20 7.70
N ALA A 204 24.95 11.12 7.72
CA ALA A 204 23.75 11.05 8.57
C ALA A 204 24.08 11.13 10.07
N LEU A 205 25.16 10.46 10.51
CA LEU A 205 25.67 10.55 11.88
C LEU A 205 26.16 11.98 12.20
N GLU A 206 26.96 12.58 11.31
CA GLU A 206 27.45 13.97 11.45
C GLU A 206 26.29 14.96 11.57
N ALA A 207 25.28 14.84 10.70
CA ALA A 207 24.09 15.69 10.70
C ALA A 207 23.25 15.56 11.99
N ALA A 208 23.07 14.33 12.49
CA ALA A 208 22.34 14.09 13.73
C ALA A 208 23.09 14.65 14.96
N LEU A 209 24.42 14.55 14.97
CA LEU A 209 25.25 15.13 16.04
C LEU A 209 25.34 16.64 15.96
N TRP A 210 25.33 17.22 14.75
CA TRP A 210 25.17 18.66 14.58
C TRP A 210 23.85 19.12 15.19
N ALA A 211 22.75 18.46 14.86
CA ALA A 211 21.43 18.80 15.39
C ALA A 211 21.38 18.70 16.92
N PHE A 212 21.99 17.65 17.50
CA PHE A 212 22.10 17.48 18.95
C PHE A 212 23.01 18.53 19.59
N TRP A 213 24.11 18.90 18.93
CA TRP A 213 25.00 19.96 19.41
C TRP A 213 24.30 21.33 19.41
N SER A 214 23.50 21.64 18.38
CA SER A 214 22.85 22.93 18.17
C SER A 214 21.45 23.08 18.80
N ASP A 215 20.94 22.07 19.50
CA ASP A 215 19.53 22.04 19.95
C ASP A 215 19.20 22.96 21.15
N GLU A 216 20.17 23.72 21.65
CA GLU A 216 20.04 24.61 22.82
C GLU A 216 19.40 23.92 24.05
N ASP A 217 19.73 22.65 24.27
CA ASP A 217 19.25 21.82 25.38
C ASP A 217 17.73 21.58 25.35
N LEU A 218 17.12 21.68 24.17
CA LEU A 218 15.70 21.45 23.93
C LEU A 218 15.49 20.42 22.82
N PHE A 219 14.90 19.27 23.17
CA PHE A 219 14.62 18.20 22.21
C PHE A 219 13.92 18.69 20.94
N GLU A 220 12.93 19.57 21.09
CA GLU A 220 12.15 20.15 19.99
C GLU A 220 13.03 20.92 18.98
N LYS A 221 13.96 21.73 19.47
CA LYS A 221 14.82 22.55 18.61
C LYS A 221 15.74 21.67 17.76
N GLY A 222 16.37 20.67 18.37
CA GLY A 222 17.23 19.74 17.62
C GLY A 222 16.45 18.85 16.66
N ALA A 223 15.24 18.41 17.03
CA ALA A 223 14.39 17.64 16.13
C ALA A 223 14.02 18.46 14.89
N LEU A 224 13.62 19.72 15.09
CA LEU A 224 13.33 20.65 14.01
C LEU A 224 14.59 20.98 13.21
N ALA A 225 15.76 21.12 13.84
CA ALA A 225 17.04 21.34 13.15
C ALA A 225 17.39 20.16 12.24
N ALA A 226 17.29 18.92 12.75
CA ALA A 226 17.51 17.70 11.99
C ALA A 226 16.58 17.59 10.77
N VAL A 227 15.28 17.88 10.94
CA VAL A 227 14.30 17.87 9.84
C VAL A 227 14.57 19.00 8.84
N ASN A 228 14.92 20.19 9.33
CA ASN A 228 15.11 21.37 8.48
C ASN A 228 16.45 21.37 7.73
N LEU A 229 17.40 20.47 8.05
CA LEU A 229 18.61 20.28 7.24
C LEU A 229 18.28 19.89 5.79
N GLY A 230 17.11 19.28 5.53
CA GLY A 230 16.81 18.71 4.22
C GLY A 230 17.53 17.37 3.99
N ASP A 231 17.73 17.00 2.74
CA ASP A 231 18.26 15.69 2.34
C ASP A 231 17.40 14.51 2.90
N ASP A 232 18.02 13.48 3.48
CA ASP A 232 17.40 12.33 4.13
C ASP A 232 16.92 12.70 5.55
N THR A 233 15.87 13.53 5.57
CA THR A 233 15.34 14.18 6.79
C THR A 233 14.78 13.19 7.80
N ASP A 234 14.15 12.11 7.36
CA ASP A 234 13.57 11.09 8.23
C ASP A 234 14.66 10.27 8.93
N THR A 235 15.71 9.87 8.21
CA THR A 235 16.86 9.18 8.81
C THR A 235 17.57 10.07 9.83
N THR A 236 17.87 11.32 9.45
CA THR A 236 18.59 12.26 10.33
C THR A 236 17.80 12.53 11.61
N ALA A 237 16.49 12.77 11.49
CA ALA A 237 15.60 12.98 12.63
C ALA A 237 15.45 11.73 13.50
N ALA A 238 15.43 10.53 12.91
CA ALA A 238 15.38 9.27 13.67
C ALA A 238 16.66 9.00 14.47
N ILE A 239 17.84 9.27 13.90
CA ILE A 239 19.13 9.13 14.60
C ILE A 239 19.22 10.16 15.74
N TYR A 240 18.90 11.43 15.45
CA TYR A 240 18.81 12.47 16.50
C TYR A 240 17.84 12.04 17.60
N GLY A 241 16.65 11.58 17.24
CA GLY A 241 15.61 11.17 18.18
C GLY A 241 16.04 10.02 19.09
N GLY A 242 16.86 9.08 18.57
CA GLY A 242 17.44 8.00 19.37
C GLY A 242 18.40 8.49 20.44
N LEU A 243 19.31 9.42 20.11
CA LEU A 243 20.29 9.96 21.05
C LEU A 243 19.66 10.98 22.01
N ALA A 244 19.05 12.02 21.46
CA ALA A 244 18.43 13.11 22.21
C ALA A 244 17.27 12.60 23.08
N GLY A 245 16.47 11.66 22.58
CA GLY A 245 15.38 11.06 23.36
C GLY A 245 15.87 10.31 24.60
N THR A 246 17.07 9.72 24.53
CA THR A 246 17.72 9.05 25.67
C THR A 246 18.29 10.08 26.64
N TYR A 247 18.92 11.15 26.13
CA TYR A 247 19.51 12.23 26.94
C TYR A 247 18.45 13.06 27.69
N TYR A 248 17.44 13.58 26.99
CA TYR A 248 16.39 14.39 27.60
C TYR A 248 15.37 13.55 28.38
N GLY A 249 15.17 12.30 27.97
CA GLY A 249 14.22 11.39 28.57
C GLY A 249 12.76 11.65 28.16
N TYR A 250 11.95 10.60 28.22
CA TYR A 250 10.57 10.57 27.70
C TYR A 250 9.66 11.70 28.23
N LYS A 251 9.82 12.10 29.50
CA LYS A 251 8.97 13.13 30.15
C LYS A 251 9.24 14.55 29.64
N ASN A 252 10.41 14.80 29.06
CA ASN A 252 10.82 16.11 28.57
C ASN A 252 10.60 16.25 27.06
N LEU A 253 9.98 15.25 26.42
CA LEU A 253 9.58 15.33 25.01
C LEU A 253 8.32 16.19 24.85
N PRO A 254 8.15 16.90 23.71
CA PRO A 254 6.95 17.68 23.46
C PRO A 254 5.68 16.80 23.49
N GLN A 255 4.82 17.02 24.49
CA GLN A 255 3.68 16.14 24.74
C GLN A 255 2.72 16.04 23.54
N LYS A 256 2.53 17.16 22.82
CA LYS A 256 1.73 17.20 21.58
C LYS A 256 2.24 16.22 20.51
N TRP A 257 3.57 16.08 20.39
CA TRP A 257 4.17 15.14 19.44
C TRP A 257 4.03 13.72 19.93
N VAL A 258 4.33 13.47 21.22
CA VAL A 258 4.15 12.16 21.86
C VAL A 258 2.73 11.64 21.68
N ASP A 259 1.72 12.49 21.84
CA ASP A 259 0.31 12.10 21.70
C ASP A 259 -0.12 11.79 20.26
N SER A 260 0.62 12.29 19.28
CA SER A 260 0.37 12.06 17.85
C SER A 260 1.05 10.80 17.31
N VAL A 261 1.92 10.14 18.10
CA VAL A 261 2.64 8.93 17.69
C VAL A 261 1.67 7.76 17.51
N TYR A 262 1.65 7.20 16.30
CA TYR A 262 0.87 6.01 15.97
C TYR A 262 1.28 4.81 16.85
N ALA A 263 0.31 4.03 17.31
CA ALA A 263 0.51 2.86 18.18
C ALA A 263 1.31 3.14 19.48
N LYS A 264 1.29 4.38 20.00
CA LYS A 264 1.96 4.79 21.24
C LYS A 264 1.81 3.78 22.41
N PRO A 265 0.60 3.28 22.76
CA PRO A 265 0.47 2.32 23.86
C PRO A 265 1.26 1.02 23.65
N PHE A 266 1.35 0.57 22.40
CA PHE A 266 2.09 -0.63 22.03
C PHE A 266 3.61 -0.41 22.14
N ILE A 267 4.11 0.72 21.65
CA ILE A 267 5.54 1.08 21.76
C ILE A 267 5.95 1.20 23.23
N ILE A 268 5.14 1.87 24.07
CA ILE A 268 5.39 1.98 25.51
C ILE A 268 5.42 0.59 26.16
N CYS A 269 4.49 -0.30 25.78
CA CYS A 269 4.47 -1.67 26.29
C CYS A 269 5.75 -2.43 25.95
N LEU A 270 6.18 -2.37 24.68
CA LEU A 270 7.42 -2.99 24.23
C LEU A 270 8.64 -2.44 24.96
N CYS A 271 8.75 -1.12 25.14
CA CYS A 271 9.87 -0.52 25.87
C CYS A 271 9.91 -1.00 27.34
N LYS A 272 8.76 -1.11 28.01
CA LYS A 272 8.68 -1.64 29.38
C LYS A 272 9.14 -3.10 29.47
N TRP A 273 8.72 -3.94 28.52
CA TRP A 273 9.18 -5.33 28.45
C TRP A 273 10.67 -5.44 28.16
N MET A 274 11.18 -4.61 27.24
CA MET A 274 12.60 -4.53 26.94
C MET A 274 13.42 -4.14 28.18
N THR A 275 12.98 -3.13 28.94
CA THR A 275 13.63 -2.74 30.20
C THR A 275 13.60 -3.87 31.22
N TYR A 276 12.47 -4.54 31.38
CA TYR A 276 12.34 -5.67 32.31
C TYR A 276 13.29 -6.83 31.95
N GLU A 277 13.41 -7.19 30.68
CA GLU A 277 14.34 -8.24 30.24
C GLU A 277 15.82 -7.81 30.36
N ALA A 278 16.13 -6.53 30.06
CA ALA A 278 17.47 -5.97 30.25
C ALA A 278 17.93 -6.02 31.72
N GLU A 279 17.02 -5.79 32.68
CA GLU A 279 17.31 -5.86 34.11
C GLU A 279 17.69 -7.28 34.57
N LYS A 280 17.11 -8.32 33.98
CA LYS A 280 17.44 -9.72 34.35
C LYS A 280 18.85 -10.14 33.95
N LEU A 281 19.36 -9.59 32.85
CA LEU A 281 20.72 -9.86 32.37
C LEU A 281 21.79 -9.33 33.34
N SER A 282 21.47 -8.28 34.09
CA SER A 282 22.39 -7.71 35.10
C SER A 282 22.42 -8.45 36.44
N ASP A 283 21.40 -9.25 36.77
CA ASP A 283 21.33 -9.96 38.04
C ASP A 283 22.08 -11.32 38.01
N GLY A 284 22.82 -11.61 36.93
CA GLY A 284 23.54 -12.86 36.74
C GLY A 284 22.64 -14.10 36.53
N SER A 285 21.33 -13.90 36.41
CA SER A 285 20.34 -14.96 36.24
C SER A 285 20.36 -15.60 34.85
N ILE A 286 20.93 -14.90 33.86
CA ILE A 286 21.09 -15.35 32.46
C ILE A 286 22.51 -14.95 32.05
N GLN A 287 23.40 -15.92 31.83
CA GLN A 287 24.71 -15.62 31.25
C GLN A 287 24.53 -15.34 29.75
N PRO A 288 25.13 -14.26 29.20
CA PRO A 288 25.23 -14.11 27.76
C PRO A 288 26.12 -15.23 27.21
N GLU A 289 25.58 -16.05 26.31
CA GLU A 289 26.33 -17.15 25.70
C GLU A 289 27.52 -16.65 24.84
N PRO A 290 28.60 -17.44 24.71
CA PRO A 290 29.86 -16.95 24.14
C PRO A 290 29.82 -16.73 22.62
N HIS A 291 30.47 -15.64 22.24
CA HIS A 291 30.71 -15.01 20.94
C HIS A 291 30.82 -15.86 19.65
N PHE A 292 30.22 -15.32 18.57
CA PHE A 292 30.64 -15.52 17.17
C PHE A 292 32.05 -14.94 16.94
N SER A 293 33.06 -15.80 16.80
CA SER A 293 34.40 -15.38 16.36
C SER A 293 34.49 -15.36 14.82
N ARG A 294 34.92 -14.23 14.24
CA ARG A 294 35.32 -14.14 12.82
C ARG A 294 36.44 -15.15 12.53
N GLN A 295 36.17 -16.19 11.74
CA GLN A 295 37.23 -16.92 11.04
C GLN A 295 37.49 -16.26 9.69
N SER A 296 38.57 -15.50 9.64
CA SER A 296 39.20 -15.02 8.41
C SER A 296 40.14 -16.10 7.86
N SER A 297 39.74 -16.79 6.80
CA SER A 297 40.68 -17.33 5.80
C SER A 297 39.90 -17.94 4.64
N ILE A 298 40.01 -17.26 3.49
CA ILE A 298 39.79 -17.82 2.16
C ILE A 298 40.76 -18.98 1.99
N ASP A 299 40.26 -20.16 1.60
CA ASP A 299 41.06 -21.02 0.75
C ASP A 299 40.22 -21.83 -0.25
N ARG A 300 40.74 -21.88 -1.48
CA ARG A 300 40.24 -22.59 -2.64
C ARG A 300 40.73 -24.03 -2.60
N ARG A 301 39.92 -24.96 -3.16
CA ARG A 301 40.15 -26.40 -3.48
C ARG A 301 39.22 -27.30 -2.64
N ASP A 302 38.55 -28.34 -3.14
CA ASP A 302 38.74 -29.19 -4.31
C ASP A 302 37.41 -29.74 -4.84
N SER A 303 37.42 -29.98 -6.15
CA SER A 303 36.53 -30.84 -6.91
C SER A 303 36.87 -32.32 -6.72
N GLU A 304 35.88 -33.18 -7.00
CA GLU A 304 35.96 -34.64 -7.25
C GLU A 304 35.89 -35.60 -6.04
N ALA A 305 34.77 -36.32 -5.94
CA ALA A 305 34.78 -37.79 -5.81
C ALA A 305 33.39 -38.38 -6.12
N HIS A 306 33.34 -39.18 -7.19
CA HIS A 306 32.23 -40.01 -7.64
C HIS A 306 32.19 -41.38 -6.91
N SER A 307 30.96 -41.85 -6.66
CA SER A 307 30.48 -43.25 -6.84
C SER A 307 30.88 -44.37 -5.87
N MET A 308 30.00 -45.40 -5.87
CA MET A 308 30.06 -46.74 -5.23
C MET A 308 29.38 -46.81 -3.84
N VAL A 309 28.42 -47.69 -3.51
CA VAL A 309 28.10 -49.07 -3.96
C VAL A 309 26.60 -49.38 -3.73
N GLU A 310 25.93 -49.99 -4.72
CA GLU A 310 24.70 -50.79 -4.58
C GLU A 310 24.99 -52.26 -4.21
N ARG A 311 23.98 -52.93 -3.60
CA ARG A 311 23.70 -54.38 -3.38
C ARG A 311 23.57 -54.69 -1.89
N THR A 312 22.45 -55.27 -1.43
CA THR A 312 22.03 -56.66 -1.70
C THR A 312 20.50 -56.86 -1.69
N ILE A 313 20.00 -57.73 -2.57
CA ILE A 313 18.60 -58.13 -2.82
C ILE A 313 18.32 -59.53 -2.23
N SER A 314 17.06 -59.75 -1.80
CA SER A 314 16.28 -61.03 -1.70
C SER A 314 16.77 -62.13 -0.73
N GLU A 315 15.93 -62.97 -0.09
CA GLU A 315 14.63 -63.55 -0.46
C GLU A 315 14.06 -64.32 0.78
N GLU A 316 12.72 -64.42 0.94
CA GLU A 316 11.97 -65.70 1.16
C GLU A 316 10.47 -65.48 1.48
N ASN A 317 9.62 -66.28 0.82
CA ASN A 317 8.15 -66.33 0.84
C ASN A 317 7.64 -67.45 1.78
N SER A 318 6.42 -67.33 2.33
CA SER A 318 5.34 -68.35 2.19
C SER A 318 3.99 -68.03 2.89
N VAL A 319 2.94 -67.86 2.08
CA VAL A 319 1.57 -68.49 2.08
C VAL A 319 0.73 -68.59 3.38
N THR A 320 -0.50 -68.03 3.36
CA THR A 320 -1.79 -68.79 3.34
C THR A 320 -3.03 -67.86 3.28
N THR A 321 -3.98 -68.26 2.43
CA THR A 321 -5.30 -67.66 2.17
C THR A 321 -6.39 -68.35 2.99
N HIS A 322 -7.30 -67.59 3.62
CA HIS A 322 -8.61 -68.10 4.04
C HIS A 322 -9.73 -67.09 3.75
N SER A 323 -10.79 -67.58 3.11
CA SER A 323 -12.02 -66.90 2.72
C SER A 323 -13.14 -67.10 3.76
N PHE A 324 -14.00 -66.09 3.94
CA PHE A 324 -15.31 -66.18 4.62
C PHE A 324 -16.34 -65.25 3.91
N PRO A 325 -17.66 -65.49 4.06
CA PRO A 325 -18.71 -65.37 3.02
C PRO A 325 -19.38 -63.97 2.95
N PRO A 326 -20.29 -63.70 1.98
CA PRO A 326 -20.70 -62.34 1.64
C PRO A 326 -21.73 -61.82 2.65
N ILE A 327 -21.44 -60.67 3.25
CA ILE A 327 -22.42 -59.93 4.06
C ILE A 327 -23.10 -58.90 3.17
N ILE A 328 -24.42 -59.02 3.14
CA ILE A 328 -25.38 -58.20 2.41
C ILE A 328 -25.15 -56.72 2.73
N ILE A 329 -25.04 -55.93 1.67
CA ILE A 329 -24.85 -54.48 1.66
C ILE A 329 -26.05 -53.80 2.34
N SER A 330 -25.85 -53.26 3.54
CA SER A 330 -26.57 -52.06 3.97
C SER A 330 -25.79 -50.86 3.45
N THR A 331 -26.35 -50.13 2.49
CA THR A 331 -25.80 -48.84 2.07
C THR A 331 -25.63 -47.94 3.30
N PRO A 332 -24.41 -47.45 3.61
CA PRO A 332 -24.24 -46.51 4.71
C PRO A 332 -24.99 -45.23 4.33
N ALA A 333 -25.74 -44.67 5.29
CA ALA A 333 -26.37 -43.37 5.13
C ALA A 333 -25.29 -42.34 4.71
N ILE A 334 -25.47 -41.70 3.55
CA ILE A 334 -24.57 -40.67 3.05
C ILE A 334 -24.50 -39.56 4.09
N MET A 335 -23.31 -39.28 4.60
CA MET A 335 -23.10 -38.15 5.49
C MET A 335 -23.51 -36.84 4.82
N PRO A 336 -24.22 -35.95 5.53
CA PRO A 336 -24.46 -34.62 5.01
C PRO A 336 -23.14 -33.85 4.98
N SER A 337 -22.73 -33.43 3.79
CA SER A 337 -21.56 -32.58 3.58
C SER A 337 -21.91 -31.42 2.65
N ILE A 338 -21.29 -30.26 2.85
CA ILE A 338 -21.42 -29.11 1.94
C ILE A 338 -20.06 -28.82 1.29
N GLN A 339 -20.08 -28.44 0.01
CA GLN A 339 -18.91 -27.95 -0.71
C GLN A 339 -18.84 -26.42 -0.60
N ARG A 340 -17.64 -25.89 -0.38
CA ARG A 340 -17.36 -24.44 -0.35
C ARG A 340 -16.10 -24.13 -1.12
N THR A 341 -16.10 -23.06 -1.92
CA THR A 341 -14.86 -22.54 -2.53
C THR A 341 -13.90 -22.09 -1.43
N ALA A 342 -12.63 -22.45 -1.55
CA ALA A 342 -11.61 -22.15 -0.56
C ALA A 342 -10.97 -20.78 -0.83
N ILE A 343 -11.50 -19.73 -0.19
CA ILE A 343 -10.95 -18.38 -0.32
C ILE A 343 -9.80 -18.10 0.66
N ASP A 344 -9.66 -18.90 1.72
CA ASP A 344 -8.59 -18.77 2.71
C ASP A 344 -7.49 -19.83 2.44
N PRO A 345 -6.26 -19.42 2.10
CA PRO A 345 -5.19 -20.38 1.78
C PRO A 345 -4.78 -21.25 2.98
N LYS A 346 -5.20 -20.92 4.21
CA LYS A 346 -4.87 -21.67 5.43
C LYS A 346 -5.72 -22.92 5.66
N GLY A 347 -6.71 -23.18 4.80
CA GLY A 347 -7.59 -24.35 4.93
C GLY A 347 -6.83 -25.67 4.91
N LYS A 348 -7.07 -26.53 5.90
CA LYS A 348 -6.51 -27.88 6.01
C LYS A 348 -7.50 -28.81 6.70
N LEU A 349 -7.29 -30.12 6.55
CA LEU A 349 -8.11 -31.14 7.19
C LEU A 349 -8.18 -30.93 8.71
N GLY A 350 -9.36 -31.19 9.27
CA GLY A 350 -9.66 -31.06 10.69
C GLY A 350 -9.97 -29.64 11.16
N LEU A 351 -9.70 -28.58 10.38
CA LEU A 351 -10.02 -27.21 10.80
C LEU A 351 -11.53 -27.00 11.00
N LEU A 352 -11.87 -26.13 11.95
CA LEU A 352 -13.23 -25.74 12.24
C LEU A 352 -13.72 -24.64 11.29
N TYR A 353 -15.01 -24.66 10.96
CA TYR A 353 -15.64 -23.71 10.04
C TYR A 353 -16.96 -23.17 10.62
N ASP A 354 -17.11 -21.85 10.59
CA ASP A 354 -18.37 -21.14 10.87
C ASP A 354 -19.12 -20.91 9.55
N ALA A 355 -20.10 -21.76 9.26
CA ALA A 355 -20.93 -21.67 8.07
C ALA A 355 -21.98 -20.57 8.16
N TYR A 356 -22.25 -20.01 9.34
CA TYR A 356 -23.10 -18.82 9.43
C TYR A 356 -22.41 -17.62 8.79
N ARG A 357 -21.09 -17.53 8.95
CA ARG A 357 -20.27 -16.40 8.51
C ARG A 357 -19.32 -16.71 7.35
N ASP A 358 -19.27 -17.96 6.92
CA ASP A 358 -18.32 -18.48 5.93
C ASP A 358 -16.85 -18.16 6.27
N ARG A 359 -16.40 -18.61 7.45
CA ARG A 359 -15.02 -18.37 7.93
C ARG A 359 -14.40 -19.62 8.55
N LEU A 360 -13.12 -19.84 8.26
CA LEU A 360 -12.29 -20.78 9.00
C LEU A 360 -12.03 -20.24 10.41
N ILE A 361 -12.07 -21.14 11.39
CA ILE A 361 -11.66 -20.88 12.77
C ILE A 361 -10.29 -21.53 12.93
N VAL A 362 -9.24 -20.73 12.74
CA VAL A 362 -7.86 -21.20 12.84
C VAL A 362 -7.48 -21.37 14.32
N GLN A 363 -7.16 -22.60 14.70
CA GLN A 363 -6.66 -22.96 16.03
C GLN A 363 -5.33 -23.68 15.88
N SER A 364 -4.43 -23.50 16.84
CA SER A 364 -3.04 -24.00 16.78
C SER A 364 -2.92 -25.51 16.96
N ASP A 365 -3.91 -26.18 17.56
CA ASP A 365 -3.68 -27.48 18.21
C ASP A 365 -4.41 -28.66 17.54
N ILE A 366 -4.88 -28.56 16.29
CA ILE A 366 -5.63 -29.66 15.63
C ILE A 366 -4.68 -30.69 15.03
N ILE A 367 -4.72 -31.92 15.55
CA ILE A 367 -3.93 -33.07 15.07
C ILE A 367 -4.85 -34.05 14.33
N VAL A 368 -4.49 -34.38 13.09
CA VAL A 368 -5.18 -35.37 12.24
C VAL A 368 -4.27 -36.60 12.09
N LYS A 369 -4.78 -37.79 12.44
CA LYS A 369 -4.01 -39.05 12.42
C LYS A 369 -4.13 -39.83 11.11
N ASP A 370 -5.33 -39.88 10.55
CA ASP A 370 -5.63 -40.67 9.35
C ASP A 370 -6.09 -39.74 8.23
N GLN A 371 -5.38 -39.77 7.10
CA GLN A 371 -5.71 -38.98 5.91
C GLN A 371 -5.54 -39.84 4.66
N HIS A 372 -6.50 -39.74 3.74
CA HIS A 372 -6.41 -40.32 2.42
C HIS A 372 -6.07 -39.26 1.39
N LEU A 373 -5.06 -39.57 0.59
CA LEU A 373 -4.66 -38.77 -0.55
C LEU A 373 -5.18 -39.43 -1.83
N TYR A 374 -6.12 -38.78 -2.49
CA TYR A 374 -6.62 -39.19 -3.79
C TYR A 374 -6.00 -38.30 -4.87
N VAL A 375 -5.13 -38.89 -5.69
CA VAL A 375 -4.65 -38.22 -6.91
C VAL A 375 -5.77 -38.32 -7.93
N LEU A 376 -6.46 -37.21 -8.18
CA LEU A 376 -7.54 -37.14 -9.15
C LEU A 376 -6.96 -37.07 -10.57
N ALA A 377 -7.76 -37.45 -11.57
CA ALA A 377 -7.44 -37.07 -12.94
C ALA A 377 -7.45 -35.54 -13.02
N ASN A 378 -6.31 -34.94 -13.35
CA ASN A 378 -6.16 -33.47 -13.40
C ASN A 378 -7.30 -32.86 -14.23
N THR A 379 -8.12 -32.02 -13.62
CA THR A 379 -9.14 -31.25 -14.35
C THR A 379 -8.66 -29.82 -14.49
N MET A 380 -8.83 -29.27 -15.70
CA MET A 380 -8.44 -27.91 -16.03
C MET A 380 -9.61 -27.14 -16.59
N LYS A 381 -9.73 -25.89 -16.15
CA LYS A 381 -10.67 -24.92 -16.68
C LYS A 381 -9.91 -23.64 -16.99
N CYS A 382 -9.86 -23.28 -18.27
CA CYS A 382 -9.29 -22.00 -18.69
C CYS A 382 -10.23 -21.31 -19.68
N PHE A 383 -10.50 -20.03 -19.47
CA PHE A 383 -11.31 -19.25 -20.40
C PHE A 383 -10.82 -17.82 -20.53
N VAL A 384 -11.15 -17.22 -21.68
CA VAL A 384 -11.01 -15.79 -21.93
C VAL A 384 -12.41 -15.22 -22.15
N ARG A 385 -12.80 -14.20 -21.39
CA ARG A 385 -14.08 -13.50 -21.55
C ARG A 385 -13.87 -12.01 -21.77
N LYS A 386 -14.75 -11.41 -22.60
CA LYS A 386 -14.78 -9.96 -22.80
C LYS A 386 -15.63 -9.30 -21.73
N GLY A 387 -15.19 -8.14 -21.26
CA GLY A 387 -16.01 -7.26 -20.45
C GLY A 387 -17.20 -6.70 -21.25
N ASN A 388 -18.29 -6.46 -20.53
CA ASN A 388 -19.49 -5.79 -21.02
C ASN A 388 -20.12 -5.08 -19.83
N SER A 389 -20.53 -3.83 -20.01
CA SER A 389 -21.09 -2.97 -18.98
C SER A 389 -22.40 -3.50 -18.38
N HIS A 390 -23.11 -4.40 -19.09
CA HIS A 390 -24.42 -4.91 -18.68
C HIS A 390 -24.41 -6.35 -18.11
N GLU A 391 -23.36 -7.15 -18.36
CA GLU A 391 -23.37 -8.59 -18.06
C GLU A 391 -22.33 -9.03 -17.02
N ASN A 392 -21.28 -8.23 -16.78
CA ASN A 392 -20.10 -8.66 -16.00
C ASN A 392 -19.92 -7.88 -14.68
N LEU A 393 -21.01 -7.57 -13.97
CA LEU A 393 -20.92 -6.81 -12.71
C LEU A 393 -20.40 -7.63 -11.53
N ASN A 394 -20.67 -8.94 -11.53
CA ASN A 394 -20.28 -9.81 -10.42
C ASN A 394 -19.02 -10.62 -10.77
N LEU A 395 -17.85 -10.08 -10.43
CA LEU A 395 -16.57 -10.73 -10.68
C LEU A 395 -16.43 -12.08 -9.95
N LEU A 396 -17.07 -12.24 -8.78
CA LEU A 396 -17.06 -13.50 -8.03
C LEU A 396 -17.87 -14.59 -8.74
N GLN A 397 -18.92 -14.22 -9.47
CA GLN A 397 -19.69 -15.15 -10.28
C GLN A 397 -18.92 -15.61 -11.53
N ILE A 398 -18.08 -14.74 -12.12
CA ILE A 398 -17.26 -15.10 -13.29
C ILE A 398 -16.30 -16.27 -12.98
N ILE A 399 -15.78 -16.31 -11.75
CA ILE A 399 -14.85 -17.34 -11.26
C ILE A 399 -15.57 -18.47 -10.50
N ASP A 400 -16.88 -18.60 -10.67
CA ASP A 400 -17.70 -19.68 -10.11
C ASP A 400 -17.60 -19.85 -8.57
N ILE A 401 -17.42 -18.76 -7.83
CA ILE A 401 -17.59 -18.82 -6.37
C ILE A 401 -19.03 -19.20 -6.06
N THR A 402 -19.20 -20.20 -5.18
CA THR A 402 -20.52 -20.73 -4.78
C THR A 402 -21.43 -19.61 -4.28
N ASN A 403 -22.71 -19.64 -4.66
CA ASN A 403 -23.70 -18.59 -4.35
C ASN A 403 -23.70 -18.16 -2.87
N GLU A 404 -23.63 -19.12 -1.94
CA GLU A 404 -23.58 -18.84 -0.49
C GLU A 404 -22.37 -18.01 -0.07
N LEU A 405 -21.18 -18.43 -0.51
CA LEU A 405 -19.94 -17.74 -0.19
C LEU A 405 -19.86 -16.38 -0.89
N ARG A 406 -20.35 -16.31 -2.13
CA ARG A 406 -20.40 -15.07 -2.90
C ARG A 406 -21.20 -14.01 -2.18
N LEU A 407 -22.41 -14.35 -1.73
CA LEU A 407 -23.24 -13.47 -0.92
C LEU A 407 -22.55 -13.04 0.39
N SER A 408 -21.86 -13.98 1.06
CA SER A 408 -21.09 -13.67 2.28
C SER A 408 -19.96 -12.67 2.02
N VAL A 409 -19.26 -12.76 0.89
CA VAL A 409 -18.18 -11.84 0.52
C VAL A 409 -18.75 -10.48 0.09
N GLU A 410 -19.81 -10.44 -0.72
CA GLU A 410 -20.45 -9.20 -1.16
C GLU A 410 -21.01 -8.35 -0.02
N LEU A 411 -21.60 -9.01 0.99
CA LEU A 411 -22.10 -8.34 2.18
C LEU A 411 -21.02 -8.09 3.23
N ASN A 412 -19.77 -8.47 2.99
CA ASN A 412 -18.68 -8.40 3.95
C ASN A 412 -18.98 -9.16 5.27
N ILE A 413 -19.80 -10.22 5.19
CA ILE A 413 -19.95 -11.21 6.27
C ILE A 413 -18.66 -12.01 6.40
N SER A 414 -18.01 -12.32 5.26
CA SER A 414 -16.67 -12.88 5.19
C SER A 414 -15.76 -11.92 4.41
N PRO A 415 -14.52 -11.64 4.86
CA PRO A 415 -13.60 -10.82 4.09
C PRO A 415 -13.23 -11.53 2.77
N GLY A 416 -13.13 -10.77 1.67
CA GLY A 416 -12.61 -11.30 0.41
C GLY A 416 -11.12 -11.65 0.53
N LEU A 417 -10.80 -12.94 0.64
CA LEU A 417 -9.44 -13.48 0.70
C LEU A 417 -9.11 -14.28 -0.57
N GLY A 418 -7.82 -14.58 -0.79
CA GLY A 418 -7.37 -15.37 -1.94
C GLY A 418 -7.91 -14.84 -3.27
N ILE A 419 -8.51 -15.73 -4.07
CA ILE A 419 -9.15 -15.38 -5.35
C ILE A 419 -10.33 -14.41 -5.19
N ALA A 420 -11.05 -14.44 -4.05
CA ALA A 420 -12.19 -13.57 -3.79
C ALA A 420 -11.80 -12.11 -3.54
N LYS A 421 -10.51 -11.79 -3.41
CA LYS A 421 -10.01 -10.41 -3.45
C LYS A 421 -10.39 -9.67 -4.75
N THR A 422 -10.79 -10.39 -5.79
CA THR A 422 -11.31 -9.79 -7.04
C THR A 422 -12.48 -8.83 -6.82
N ILE A 423 -13.27 -8.97 -5.74
CA ILE A 423 -14.33 -8.02 -5.35
C ILE A 423 -13.80 -6.57 -5.19
N ASN A 424 -12.50 -6.42 -4.90
CA ASN A 424 -11.86 -5.11 -4.70
C ASN A 424 -11.42 -4.44 -6.01
N TYR A 425 -11.65 -5.04 -7.18
CA TYR A 425 -11.32 -4.42 -8.45
C TYR A 425 -12.16 -3.16 -8.70
N THR A 426 -11.52 -2.00 -8.77
CA THR A 426 -12.20 -0.70 -8.78
C THR A 426 -12.44 -0.11 -10.18
N SER A 427 -11.62 -0.48 -11.17
CA SER A 427 -11.69 0.05 -12.53
C SER A 427 -13.02 -0.29 -13.22
N SER A 428 -13.36 0.47 -14.27
CA SER A 428 -14.53 0.17 -15.10
C SER A 428 -14.33 -1.12 -15.88
N ILE A 429 -15.40 -1.90 -16.01
CA ILE A 429 -15.46 -3.08 -16.89
C ILE A 429 -16.20 -2.64 -18.16
N ASP A 430 -15.50 -2.65 -19.28
CA ASP A 430 -16.03 -2.23 -20.58
C ASP A 430 -15.69 -3.25 -21.67
N SER A 431 -16.02 -2.92 -22.93
CA SER A 431 -15.75 -3.78 -24.10
C SER A 431 -14.26 -4.01 -24.37
N TYR A 432 -13.36 -3.32 -23.69
CA TYR A 432 -11.91 -3.45 -23.79
C TYR A 432 -11.28 -4.10 -22.55
N THR A 433 -12.08 -4.50 -21.57
CA THR A 433 -11.63 -5.36 -20.47
C THR A 433 -11.61 -6.82 -20.92
N ARG A 434 -10.60 -7.60 -20.51
CA ARG A 434 -10.54 -9.07 -20.67
C ARG A 434 -10.32 -9.77 -19.35
N PHE A 435 -10.95 -10.93 -19.22
CA PHE A 435 -10.79 -11.84 -18.10
C PHE A 435 -10.12 -13.11 -18.60
N LEU A 436 -8.88 -13.37 -18.19
CA LEU A 436 -8.21 -14.65 -18.37
C LEU A 436 -8.29 -15.41 -17.05
N TYR A 437 -9.07 -16.48 -17.02
CA TYR A 437 -9.22 -17.33 -15.85
C TYR A 437 -8.55 -18.68 -16.09
N TYR A 438 -7.87 -19.20 -15.07
CA TYR A 438 -7.21 -20.50 -15.08
C TYR A 438 -7.45 -21.21 -13.75
N ASN A 439 -7.95 -22.44 -13.80
CA ASN A 439 -8.14 -23.31 -12.66
C ASN A 439 -7.61 -24.71 -13.00
N TYR A 440 -6.78 -25.27 -12.12
CA TYR A 440 -6.15 -26.58 -12.24
C TYR A 440 -6.31 -27.33 -10.92
N LEU A 441 -7.06 -28.42 -10.94
CA LEU A 441 -7.22 -29.34 -9.82
C LEU A 441 -6.14 -30.43 -9.89
N ASP A 442 -5.33 -30.55 -8.83
CA ASP A 442 -4.23 -31.51 -8.74
C ASP A 442 -4.62 -32.77 -7.96
N ARG A 443 -5.21 -32.59 -6.78
CA ARG A 443 -5.48 -33.69 -5.84
C ARG A 443 -6.58 -33.36 -4.86
N GLU A 444 -7.13 -34.41 -4.26
CA GLU A 444 -8.06 -34.35 -3.15
C GLU A 444 -7.44 -35.02 -1.92
N GLU A 445 -7.48 -34.32 -0.79
CA GLU A 445 -7.14 -34.86 0.53
C GLU A 445 -8.43 -34.98 1.33
N SER A 446 -8.72 -36.14 1.92
CA SER A 446 -9.94 -36.32 2.72
C SER A 446 -9.76 -37.31 3.87
N LEU A 447 -10.65 -37.22 4.86
CA LEU A 447 -10.66 -38.13 6.01
C LEU A 447 -11.37 -39.45 5.68
N PRO A 448 -10.84 -40.61 6.11
CA PRO A 448 -11.45 -41.91 5.85
C PRO A 448 -12.80 -42.14 6.54
N GLY A 449 -13.66 -42.94 5.92
CA GLY A 449 -14.68 -43.72 6.62
C GLY A 449 -15.97 -42.98 6.98
N ASN A 450 -16.67 -43.50 8.00
CA ASN A 450 -17.94 -42.95 8.49
C ASN A 450 -17.73 -41.95 9.66
N ALA A 451 -18.80 -41.50 10.30
CA ALA A 451 -18.77 -40.48 11.37
C ALA A 451 -17.85 -40.82 12.53
N ASN A 452 -17.83 -42.08 12.91
CA ASN A 452 -17.01 -42.53 14.01
C ASN A 452 -15.53 -42.58 13.61
N ASP A 453 -15.24 -42.87 12.34
CA ASP A 453 -13.86 -42.91 11.84
C ASP A 453 -13.29 -41.50 11.75
N ILE A 454 -14.02 -40.57 11.11
CA ILE A 454 -13.65 -39.15 11.02
C ILE A 454 -13.45 -38.52 12.40
N SER A 455 -14.35 -38.81 13.34
CA SER A 455 -14.26 -38.29 14.72
C SER A 455 -13.01 -38.80 15.45
N ARG A 456 -12.61 -40.06 15.24
CA ARG A 456 -11.38 -40.64 15.81
C ARG A 456 -10.10 -40.10 15.17
N SER A 457 -10.15 -39.74 13.89
CA SER A 457 -9.01 -39.18 13.16
C SER A 457 -8.61 -37.80 13.66
N ILE A 458 -9.50 -37.07 14.33
CA ILE A 458 -9.27 -35.72 14.88
C ILE A 458 -9.03 -35.83 16.40
N LEU A 459 -7.81 -35.58 16.87
CA LEU A 459 -7.39 -35.93 18.25
C LEU A 459 -7.46 -34.81 19.28
N SER A 460 -7.94 -33.64 18.90
CA SER A 460 -7.84 -32.44 19.74
C SER A 460 -9.13 -32.19 20.51
N PRO A 461 -9.08 -31.83 21.80
CA PRO A 461 -10.27 -31.52 22.58
C PRO A 461 -11.00 -30.34 21.93
N MET A 462 -12.23 -30.57 21.47
CA MET A 462 -13.02 -29.56 20.79
C MET A 462 -13.28 -28.38 21.75
N PRO A 463 -12.78 -27.17 21.45
CA PRO A 463 -13.04 -26.02 22.29
C PRO A 463 -14.53 -25.63 22.25
N LYS A 464 -15.00 -24.92 23.28
CA LYS A 464 -16.31 -24.25 23.28
C LYS A 464 -16.32 -23.15 22.22
N THR A 465 -16.55 -23.52 20.97
CA THR A 465 -16.44 -22.63 19.80
C THR A 465 -17.80 -22.30 19.19
N GLN A 466 -17.81 -21.27 18.34
CA GLN A 466 -18.93 -20.93 17.45
C GLN A 466 -18.90 -21.75 16.14
N ALA A 467 -18.12 -22.84 16.09
CA ALA A 467 -17.98 -23.68 14.91
C ALA A 467 -19.27 -24.45 14.61
N THR A 468 -19.53 -24.63 13.31
CA THR A 468 -20.71 -25.36 12.82
C THR A 468 -20.30 -26.62 12.07
N HIS A 469 -19.14 -26.60 11.42
CA HIS A 469 -18.63 -27.67 10.57
C HIS A 469 -17.14 -27.90 10.83
N VAL A 470 -16.66 -29.04 10.34
CA VAL A 470 -15.27 -29.44 10.28
C VAL A 470 -14.89 -29.66 8.82
N VAL A 471 -13.69 -29.24 8.43
CA VAL A 471 -13.11 -29.53 7.11
C VAL A 471 -12.69 -31.00 7.08
N ILE A 472 -13.42 -31.83 6.33
CA ILE A 472 -13.16 -33.26 6.17
C ILE A 472 -12.54 -33.60 4.81
N GLY A 473 -12.49 -32.63 3.89
CA GLY A 473 -11.86 -32.78 2.59
C GLY A 473 -11.35 -31.43 2.06
N VAL A 474 -10.25 -31.45 1.32
CA VAL A 474 -9.64 -30.30 0.67
C VAL A 474 -9.21 -30.71 -0.74
N ASN A 475 -9.72 -29.99 -1.73
CA ASN A 475 -9.20 -30.06 -3.09
C ASN A 475 -8.07 -29.05 -3.24
N TRP A 476 -6.91 -29.49 -3.73
CA TRP A 476 -5.71 -28.66 -3.88
C TRP A 476 -5.43 -28.39 -5.34
N GLY A 477 -4.95 -27.18 -5.63
CA GLY A 477 -4.58 -26.81 -6.99
C GLY A 477 -4.24 -25.33 -7.16
N ILE A 478 -4.43 -24.85 -8.38
CA ILE A 478 -4.07 -23.49 -8.81
C ILE A 478 -5.34 -22.82 -9.33
N GLU A 479 -5.62 -21.61 -8.86
CA GLU A 479 -6.68 -20.77 -9.37
C GLU A 479 -6.18 -19.34 -9.57
N VAL A 480 -6.40 -18.79 -10.76
CA VAL A 480 -5.91 -17.46 -11.17
C VAL A 480 -6.98 -16.77 -12.00
N LEU A 481 -7.18 -15.48 -11.73
CA LEU A 481 -7.91 -14.55 -12.57
C LEU A 481 -7.03 -13.35 -12.89
N ALA A 482 -6.73 -13.13 -14.17
CA ALA A 482 -6.12 -11.91 -14.67
C ALA A 482 -7.17 -11.03 -15.35
N ILE A 483 -7.28 -9.78 -14.91
CA ILE A 483 -8.15 -8.75 -15.47
C ILE A 483 -7.28 -7.76 -16.23
N LEU A 484 -7.50 -7.64 -17.54
CA LEU A 484 -6.66 -6.91 -18.48
C LEU A 484 -7.43 -5.74 -19.06
N GLN A 485 -6.86 -4.54 -19.03
CA GLN A 485 -7.40 -3.38 -19.73
C GLN A 485 -6.63 -3.15 -21.02
N LEU A 486 -7.33 -3.23 -22.15
CA LEU A 486 -6.72 -3.13 -23.48
C LEU A 486 -6.90 -1.73 -24.08
N SER A 487 -6.01 -1.37 -25.01
CA SER A 487 -6.24 -0.26 -25.94
C SER A 487 -7.26 -0.69 -27.02
N PRO A 488 -8.10 0.23 -27.53
CA PRO A 488 -9.01 -0.10 -28.63
C PRO A 488 -8.29 -0.63 -29.88
N ASP A 489 -7.10 -0.10 -30.17
CA ASP A 489 -6.34 -0.41 -31.37
C ASP A 489 -5.69 -1.81 -31.35
N ASP A 490 -5.29 -2.29 -30.16
CA ASP A 490 -4.63 -3.60 -30.02
C ASP A 490 -5.60 -4.71 -29.59
N ALA A 491 -6.84 -4.39 -29.20
CA ALA A 491 -7.79 -5.33 -28.59
C ALA A 491 -8.01 -6.61 -29.41
N SER A 492 -8.24 -6.50 -30.73
CA SER A 492 -8.48 -7.68 -31.58
C SER A 492 -7.25 -8.57 -31.74
N LYS A 493 -6.05 -7.98 -31.72
CA LYS A 493 -4.81 -8.74 -31.87
C LYS A 493 -4.46 -9.45 -30.58
N ILE A 494 -4.62 -8.76 -29.44
CA ILE A 494 -4.44 -9.34 -28.11
C ILE A 494 -5.46 -10.46 -27.87
N ASP A 495 -6.70 -10.34 -28.33
CA ASP A 495 -7.71 -11.41 -28.26
C ASP A 495 -7.23 -12.73 -28.89
N ASN A 496 -6.56 -12.65 -30.04
CA ASN A 496 -6.02 -13.84 -30.71
C ASN A 496 -4.92 -14.49 -29.87
N VAL A 497 -3.99 -13.69 -29.32
CA VAL A 497 -2.89 -14.20 -28.48
C VAL A 497 -3.42 -14.79 -27.17
N LEU A 498 -4.39 -14.15 -26.52
CA LEU A 498 -5.00 -14.68 -25.30
C LEU A 498 -5.74 -16.01 -25.56
N ASN A 499 -6.37 -16.19 -26.71
CA ASN A 499 -6.99 -17.46 -27.08
C ASN A 499 -5.97 -18.57 -27.31
N GLN A 500 -4.82 -18.27 -27.93
CA GLN A 500 -3.70 -19.22 -28.03
C GLN A 500 -3.15 -19.59 -26.65
N ILE A 501 -2.95 -18.60 -25.76
CA ILE A 501 -2.52 -18.84 -24.37
C ILE A 501 -3.50 -19.77 -23.66
N ARG A 502 -4.81 -19.50 -23.78
CA ARG A 502 -5.86 -20.35 -23.22
C ARG A 502 -5.73 -21.79 -23.70
N GLU A 503 -5.55 -22.00 -25.01
CA GLU A 503 -5.39 -23.34 -25.59
C GLU A 503 -4.13 -24.04 -25.08
N ASN A 504 -3.00 -23.33 -25.02
CA ASN A 504 -1.74 -23.88 -24.49
C ASN A 504 -1.86 -24.28 -23.01
N LEU A 505 -2.46 -23.41 -22.18
CA LEU A 505 -2.69 -23.70 -20.77
C LEU A 505 -3.66 -24.88 -20.57
N THR A 506 -4.66 -25.03 -21.44
CA THR A 506 -5.65 -26.13 -21.39
C THR A 506 -5.07 -27.45 -21.87
N ASN A 507 -4.16 -27.45 -22.85
CA ASN A 507 -3.61 -28.66 -23.46
C ASN A 507 -2.37 -29.20 -22.74
N ASN A 508 -2.05 -28.73 -21.53
CA ASN A 508 -0.87 -29.12 -20.76
C ASN A 508 0.48 -28.87 -21.48
N ASN A 509 0.52 -27.95 -22.45
CA ASN A 509 1.79 -27.60 -23.09
C ASN A 509 2.72 -26.94 -22.06
N THR A 510 3.95 -27.45 -21.94
CA THR A 510 4.98 -26.91 -21.06
C THR A 510 5.71 -25.71 -21.67
N ASN A 511 5.66 -25.59 -23.00
CA ASN A 511 6.20 -24.43 -23.73
C ASN A 511 5.06 -23.57 -24.27
N LEU A 512 5.04 -22.31 -23.82
CA LEU A 512 4.28 -21.24 -24.44
C LEU A 512 5.13 -20.71 -25.61
N ASP A 513 5.15 -21.45 -26.72
CA ASP A 513 5.81 -21.00 -27.95
C ASP A 513 5.04 -19.80 -28.50
N MET A 514 5.62 -18.60 -28.31
CA MET A 514 5.09 -17.34 -28.82
C MET A 514 6.16 -16.64 -29.64
N THR A 515 5.74 -16.08 -30.76
CA THR A 515 6.57 -15.24 -31.63
C THR A 515 6.99 -13.95 -30.93
N LEU A 516 8.04 -13.30 -31.44
CA LEU A 516 8.53 -12.04 -30.88
C LEU A 516 7.46 -10.93 -30.94
N ASP A 517 6.62 -10.94 -31.97
CA ASP A 517 5.56 -9.96 -32.18
C ASP A 517 4.38 -10.19 -31.21
N GLU A 518 4.04 -11.44 -30.92
CA GLU A 518 3.04 -11.79 -29.88
C GLU A 518 3.51 -11.36 -28.48
N LYS A 519 4.80 -11.53 -28.16
CA LYS A 519 5.36 -11.02 -26.89
C LYS A 519 5.29 -9.49 -26.82
N ARG A 520 5.65 -8.81 -27.92
CA ARG A 520 5.57 -7.34 -28.02
C ARG A 520 4.15 -6.82 -27.86
N ILE A 521 3.14 -7.53 -28.37
CA ILE A 521 1.75 -7.06 -28.29
C ILE A 521 1.15 -7.25 -26.90
N LEU A 522 1.51 -8.32 -26.19
CA LEU A 522 1.11 -8.51 -24.78
C LEU A 522 1.69 -7.42 -23.86
N ASN A 523 2.90 -6.93 -24.15
CA ASN A 523 3.52 -5.83 -23.41
C ASN A 523 2.83 -4.46 -23.64
N ARG A 524 1.86 -4.36 -24.55
CA ARG A 524 1.05 -3.15 -24.78
C ARG A 524 -0.27 -3.14 -24.00
N ILE A 525 -0.53 -4.15 -23.17
CA ILE A 525 -1.68 -4.14 -22.27
C ILE A 525 -1.53 -2.98 -21.29
N ASN A 526 -2.51 -2.07 -21.26
CA ASN A 526 -2.43 -0.83 -20.48
C ASN A 526 -2.38 -1.09 -18.97
N HIS A 527 -3.10 -2.12 -18.50
CA HIS A 527 -3.19 -2.45 -17.08
C HIS A 527 -3.52 -3.94 -16.90
N THR A 528 -2.86 -4.59 -15.94
CA THR A 528 -3.09 -6.00 -15.57
C THR A 528 -3.29 -6.10 -14.06
N ALA A 529 -4.41 -6.69 -13.61
CA ALA A 529 -4.65 -7.04 -12.21
C ALA A 529 -4.78 -8.56 -12.08
N ILE A 530 -4.04 -9.17 -11.15
CA ILE A 530 -4.00 -10.62 -10.98
C ILE A 530 -4.46 -11.01 -9.58
N TYR A 531 -5.40 -11.94 -9.52
CA TYR A 531 -5.93 -12.53 -8.30
C TYR A 531 -5.71 -14.04 -8.34
N SER A 532 -5.34 -14.65 -7.21
CA SER A 532 -5.08 -16.08 -7.14
C SER A 532 -5.24 -16.60 -5.71
N ASN A 533 -5.51 -17.90 -5.56
CA ASN A 533 -5.38 -18.62 -4.30
C ASN A 533 -3.90 -18.85 -3.89
N ILE A 534 -2.94 -18.56 -4.79
CA ILE A 534 -1.50 -18.64 -4.55
C ILE A 534 -0.91 -17.23 -4.55
N TYR A 535 -0.33 -16.83 -3.42
CA TYR A 535 0.15 -15.46 -3.21
C TYR A 535 1.23 -15.03 -4.22
N GLU A 536 2.16 -15.91 -4.57
CA GLU A 536 3.25 -15.57 -5.50
C GLU A 536 2.74 -15.17 -6.90
N LEU A 537 1.63 -15.76 -7.36
CA LEU A 537 1.04 -15.43 -8.66
C LEU A 537 0.38 -14.04 -8.66
N THR A 538 -0.03 -13.54 -7.50
CA THR A 538 -0.64 -12.20 -7.35
C THR A 538 0.38 -11.06 -7.47
N GLN A 539 1.68 -11.35 -7.35
CA GLN A 539 2.75 -10.35 -7.42
C GLN A 539 3.19 -10.03 -8.86
N ILE A 540 2.66 -10.77 -9.84
CA ILE A 540 3.02 -10.62 -11.23
C ILE A 540 2.23 -9.45 -11.84
N THR A 541 2.87 -8.68 -12.71
CA THR A 541 2.28 -7.47 -13.32
C THR A 541 2.04 -7.60 -14.82
N ASN A 542 2.56 -8.65 -15.47
CA ASN A 542 2.36 -8.89 -16.89
C ASN A 542 1.84 -10.31 -17.16
N VAL A 543 1.06 -10.47 -18.23
CA VAL A 543 0.38 -11.73 -18.57
C VAL A 543 1.35 -12.80 -19.03
N LEU A 544 2.46 -12.41 -19.66
CA LEU A 544 3.44 -13.33 -20.19
C LEU A 544 4.15 -14.11 -19.07
N ASP A 545 4.70 -13.39 -18.10
CA ASP A 545 5.36 -13.94 -16.91
C ASP A 545 4.36 -14.70 -16.06
N LEU A 546 3.10 -14.26 -16.01
CA LEU A 546 2.03 -15.01 -15.34
C LEU A 546 1.88 -16.40 -15.94
N CYS A 547 1.82 -16.50 -17.27
CA CYS A 547 1.66 -17.77 -17.94
C CYS A 547 2.86 -18.70 -17.71
N TYR A 548 4.09 -18.18 -17.78
CA TYR A 548 5.28 -18.97 -17.45
C TYR A 548 5.29 -19.42 -15.99
N LYS A 549 4.89 -18.53 -15.06
CA LYS A 549 4.85 -18.86 -13.63
C LYS A 549 3.77 -19.87 -13.30
N ILE A 550 2.62 -19.86 -13.98
CA ILE A 550 1.58 -20.89 -13.83
C ILE A 550 2.13 -22.26 -14.20
N VAL A 551 2.88 -22.37 -15.31
CA VAL A 551 3.49 -23.65 -15.73
C VAL A 551 4.54 -24.12 -14.72
N ASP A 552 5.36 -23.21 -14.19
CA ASP A 552 6.34 -23.47 -13.14
C ASP A 552 5.70 -23.94 -11.82
N VAL A 553 4.65 -23.26 -11.35
CA VAL A 553 3.91 -23.64 -10.14
C VAL A 553 3.26 -25.01 -10.31
N ARG A 554 2.65 -25.28 -11.48
CA ARG A 554 2.01 -26.56 -11.78
C ARG A 554 2.97 -27.74 -11.72
N ALA A 555 4.25 -27.54 -12.00
CA ALA A 555 5.27 -28.58 -11.90
C ALA A 555 5.61 -28.96 -10.45
N ASN A 556 5.30 -28.11 -9.47
CA ASN A 556 5.64 -28.32 -8.07
C ASN A 556 4.41 -28.31 -7.15
N ARG A 557 3.92 -29.52 -6.83
CA ARG A 557 2.70 -29.76 -6.05
C ARG A 557 2.68 -29.16 -4.65
N THR A 558 3.85 -28.88 -4.05
CA THR A 558 3.93 -28.26 -2.72
C THR A 558 3.54 -26.79 -2.73
N ARG A 559 3.49 -26.16 -3.91
CA ARG A 559 3.06 -24.76 -4.09
C ARG A 559 1.56 -24.62 -4.35
N HIS A 560 0.84 -25.73 -4.49
CA HIS A 560 -0.60 -25.72 -4.66
C HIS A 560 -1.32 -25.28 -3.38
N SER A 561 -2.44 -24.60 -3.55
CA SER A 561 -3.23 -24.02 -2.45
C SER A 561 -4.67 -24.60 -2.50
N PRO A 562 -5.45 -24.56 -1.41
CA PRO A 562 -6.82 -25.05 -1.43
C PRO A 562 -7.68 -24.37 -2.50
N LEU A 563 -8.51 -25.16 -3.18
CA LEU A 563 -9.52 -24.74 -4.17
C LEU A 563 -10.94 -24.86 -3.61
N THR A 564 -11.25 -25.98 -2.93
CA THR A 564 -12.55 -26.20 -2.27
C THR A 564 -12.39 -26.97 -0.97
N TYR A 565 -13.32 -26.77 -0.05
CA TYR A 565 -13.47 -27.54 1.18
C TYR A 565 -14.72 -28.41 1.12
N THR A 566 -14.59 -29.66 1.58
CA THR A 566 -15.70 -30.52 1.96
C THR A 566 -15.94 -30.36 3.46
N LEU A 567 -17.10 -29.84 3.85
CA LEU A 567 -17.43 -29.53 5.23
C LEU A 567 -18.48 -30.49 5.79
N CYS A 568 -18.20 -31.11 6.93
CA CYS A 568 -19.12 -31.97 7.66
C CYS A 568 -19.67 -31.24 8.90
N PRO A 569 -20.99 -31.23 9.16
CA PRO A 569 -21.53 -30.56 10.33
C PRO A 569 -21.06 -31.26 11.62
N ILE A 570 -20.58 -30.46 12.58
CA ILE A 570 -19.92 -30.96 13.80
C ILE A 570 -20.83 -31.87 14.64
N ARG A 571 -22.14 -31.62 14.62
CA ARG A 571 -23.16 -32.41 15.33
C ARG A 571 -23.23 -33.88 14.91
N PHE A 572 -22.80 -34.22 13.68
CA PHE A 572 -22.77 -35.60 13.21
C PHE A 572 -21.51 -36.34 13.64
N LEU A 573 -20.44 -35.62 13.99
CA LEU A 573 -19.17 -36.19 14.44
C LEU A 573 -19.10 -36.33 15.96
N TYR A 574 -19.83 -35.47 16.69
CA TYR A 574 -19.77 -35.40 18.15
C TYR A 574 -21.20 -35.33 18.76
N PRO A 575 -21.71 -36.42 19.36
CA PRO A 575 -23.06 -36.49 19.93
C PRO A 575 -23.34 -35.44 21.01
N GLU A 576 -22.34 -35.02 21.78
CA GLU A 576 -22.45 -33.95 22.80
C GLU A 576 -22.79 -32.56 22.22
N TYR A 577 -22.65 -32.37 20.91
CA TYR A 577 -23.08 -31.16 20.19
C TYR A 577 -24.49 -31.29 19.61
N SER A 578 -25.10 -32.47 19.66
CA SER A 578 -26.50 -32.67 19.23
C SER A 578 -27.49 -31.94 20.14
N GLU A 579 -27.17 -31.78 21.42
CA GLU A 579 -28.00 -31.06 22.41
C GLU A 579 -27.91 -29.52 22.30
N LYS A 580 -26.94 -28.98 21.54
CA LYS A 580 -26.67 -27.52 21.44
C LYS A 580 -27.39 -26.81 20.28
N ASP A 581 -28.29 -27.50 19.57
CA ASP A 581 -29.08 -26.97 18.44
C ASP A 581 -28.25 -26.20 17.38
N VAL A 582 -27.06 -26.72 17.06
CA VAL A 582 -26.20 -26.13 16.02
C VAL A 582 -26.68 -26.63 14.65
N THR A 583 -27.61 -25.87 14.04
CA THR A 583 -28.19 -26.17 12.72
C THR A 583 -27.73 -25.17 11.69
N TYR A 584 -27.44 -25.63 10.47
CA TYR A 584 -27.15 -24.77 9.33
C TYR A 584 -28.21 -24.97 8.25
N ILE A 585 -28.84 -23.89 7.82
CA ILE A 585 -29.80 -23.86 6.72
C ILE A 585 -29.19 -23.07 5.56
N ALA A 586 -28.98 -23.74 4.44
CA ALA A 586 -28.60 -23.06 3.19
C ALA A 586 -29.78 -22.25 2.64
N LEU A 587 -29.49 -21.07 2.13
CA LEU A 587 -30.40 -20.21 1.41
C LEU A 587 -30.68 -20.78 0.02
N GLU A 588 -31.92 -20.59 -0.43
CA GLU A 588 -32.32 -20.98 -1.77
C GLU A 588 -31.62 -20.08 -2.81
N PRO A 589 -31.09 -20.63 -3.92
CA PRO A 589 -30.39 -19.85 -4.95
C PRO A 589 -31.20 -18.65 -5.48
N GLN A 590 -32.52 -18.80 -5.60
CA GLN A 590 -33.42 -17.74 -6.07
C GLN A 590 -33.47 -16.53 -5.11
N ILE A 591 -33.31 -16.78 -3.81
CA ILE A 591 -33.27 -15.72 -2.79
C ILE A 591 -31.92 -15.02 -2.84
N ILE A 592 -30.83 -15.79 -2.98
CA ILE A 592 -29.48 -15.24 -3.14
C ILE A 592 -29.43 -14.31 -4.35
N GLU A 593 -29.89 -14.76 -5.52
CA GLU A 593 -29.89 -13.96 -6.75
C GLU A 593 -30.68 -12.64 -6.60
N LYS A 594 -31.82 -12.67 -5.91
CA LYS A 594 -32.59 -11.44 -5.61
C LYS A 594 -31.81 -10.47 -4.72
N ILE A 595 -31.11 -10.97 -3.70
CA ILE A 595 -30.28 -10.14 -2.83
C ILE A 595 -29.11 -9.56 -3.64
N GLU A 596 -28.39 -10.39 -4.41
CA GLU A 596 -27.25 -9.97 -5.23
C GLU A 596 -27.65 -8.87 -6.22
N MET A 597 -28.76 -9.04 -6.96
CA MET A 597 -29.27 -8.00 -7.87
C MET A 597 -29.58 -6.68 -7.14
N HIS A 598 -30.15 -6.76 -5.94
CA HIS A 598 -30.43 -5.59 -5.13
C HIS A 598 -29.14 -4.90 -4.66
N LEU A 599 -28.19 -5.66 -4.12
CA LEU A 599 -26.90 -5.16 -3.64
C LEU A 599 -26.08 -4.53 -4.77
N LEU A 600 -26.00 -5.20 -5.93
CA LEU A 600 -25.32 -4.68 -7.12
C LEU A 600 -25.98 -3.38 -7.59
N SER A 601 -27.31 -3.29 -7.60
CA SER A 601 -28.01 -2.05 -7.96
C SER A 601 -27.67 -0.90 -7.01
N LEU A 602 -27.61 -1.14 -5.70
CA LEU A 602 -27.26 -0.11 -4.71
C LEU A 602 -25.78 0.28 -4.79
N TYR A 603 -24.90 -0.70 -4.88
CA TYR A 603 -23.46 -0.51 -4.97
C TYR A 603 -23.07 0.31 -6.21
N CYS A 604 -23.63 -0.01 -7.38
CA CYS A 604 -23.38 0.74 -8.61
C CYS A 604 -23.75 2.22 -8.48
N GLN A 605 -24.90 2.53 -7.85
CA GLN A 605 -25.31 3.92 -7.63
C GLN A 605 -24.40 4.65 -6.64
N PHE A 606 -24.00 3.99 -5.55
CA PHE A 606 -23.03 4.54 -4.60
C PHE A 606 -21.66 4.79 -5.25
N LYS A 607 -21.20 3.88 -6.11
CA LYS A 607 -19.95 4.02 -6.87
C LYS A 607 -19.99 5.21 -7.82
N ILE A 608 -21.11 5.41 -8.54
CA ILE A 608 -21.32 6.58 -9.40
C ILE A 608 -21.28 7.87 -8.57
N LEU A 609 -22.00 7.91 -7.45
CA LEU A 609 -22.06 9.08 -6.58
C LEU A 609 -20.67 9.44 -6.03
N LYS A 610 -19.91 8.46 -5.54
CA LYS A 610 -18.54 8.65 -5.06
C LYS A 610 -17.62 9.20 -6.16
N LYS A 611 -17.68 8.64 -7.37
CA LYS A 611 -16.90 9.12 -8.54
C LYS A 611 -17.24 10.56 -8.92
N LEU A 612 -18.51 10.96 -8.81
CA LEU A 612 -18.93 12.35 -9.09
C LEU A 612 -18.38 13.35 -8.05
N LEU A 613 -18.27 12.92 -6.79
CA LEU A 613 -17.70 13.74 -5.71
C LEU A 613 -16.17 13.84 -5.78
N GLU A 614 -15.49 12.81 -6.28
CA GLU A 614 -14.02 12.77 -6.46
C GLU A 614 -13.55 13.51 -7.73
N HIS A 615 -14.48 13.92 -8.61
CA HIS A 615 -14.13 14.53 -9.88
C HIS A 615 -13.55 15.95 -9.68
N LYS A 616 -12.27 16.14 -10.01
CA LYS A 616 -11.48 17.39 -9.91
C LYS A 616 -12.02 18.62 -10.67
N SER A 617 -13.20 18.53 -11.30
CA SER A 617 -13.75 19.62 -12.13
C SER A 617 -14.70 20.57 -11.38
N PHE A 618 -14.90 20.41 -10.08
CA PHE A 618 -15.67 21.33 -9.26
C PHE A 618 -14.79 22.48 -8.72
N HIS A 619 -14.11 23.17 -9.63
CA HIS A 619 -13.43 24.43 -9.33
C HIS A 619 -14.28 25.58 -9.89
N SER A 620 -15.40 25.85 -9.22
CA SER A 620 -16.20 27.04 -9.51
C SER A 620 -15.66 28.21 -8.70
N SER A 621 -15.40 29.34 -9.35
CA SER A 621 -15.12 30.63 -8.67
C SER A 621 -16.39 31.24 -8.03
N ASP A 622 -17.56 30.64 -8.29
CA ASP A 622 -18.85 31.07 -7.76
C ASP A 622 -19.12 30.45 -6.38
N GLU A 623 -19.26 31.32 -5.37
CA GLU A 623 -19.46 30.97 -3.97
C GLU A 623 -20.75 30.16 -3.73
N TYR A 624 -21.82 30.46 -4.48
CA TYR A 624 -23.09 29.74 -4.36
C TYR A 624 -22.98 28.30 -4.88
N LEU A 625 -22.32 28.08 -6.02
CA LEU A 625 -22.06 26.74 -6.54
C LEU A 625 -21.13 25.93 -5.61
N ARG A 626 -20.15 26.57 -4.97
CA ARG A 626 -19.29 25.95 -3.97
C ARG A 626 -20.07 25.49 -2.74
N GLN A 627 -20.96 26.32 -2.22
CA GLN A 627 -21.82 25.97 -1.08
C GLN A 627 -22.77 24.81 -1.42
N GLN A 628 -23.36 24.82 -2.61
CA GLN A 628 -24.24 23.75 -3.10
C GLN A 628 -23.51 22.40 -3.24
N PHE A 629 -22.23 22.42 -3.62
CA PHE A 629 -21.39 21.21 -3.68
C PHE A 629 -21.04 20.69 -2.28
N LEU A 630 -20.71 21.59 -1.34
CA LEU A 630 -20.46 21.21 0.06
C LEU A 630 -21.71 20.58 0.73
N ASP A 631 -22.89 21.11 0.43
CA ASP A 631 -24.16 20.52 0.88
C ASP A 631 -24.36 19.09 0.33
N ALA A 632 -24.01 18.86 -0.94
CA ALA A 632 -24.08 17.53 -1.54
C ALA A 632 -23.07 16.55 -0.90
N GLN A 633 -21.86 17.00 -0.56
CA GLN A 633 -20.89 16.22 0.22
C GLN A 633 -21.44 15.85 1.61
N ASN A 634 -22.03 16.80 2.32
CA ASN A 634 -22.66 16.55 3.62
C ASN A 634 -23.84 15.57 3.54
N GLN A 635 -24.64 15.65 2.46
CA GLN A 635 -25.71 14.69 2.20
C GLN A 635 -25.17 13.28 1.92
N PHE A 636 -24.08 13.17 1.16
CA PHE A 636 -23.40 11.89 0.91
C PHE A 636 -22.92 11.23 2.21
N SER A 637 -22.26 11.96 3.12
CA SER A 637 -21.83 11.40 4.42
C SER A 637 -22.99 10.89 5.28
N LYS A 638 -24.20 11.49 5.15
CA LYS A 638 -25.41 10.97 5.81
C LYS A 638 -25.91 9.69 5.16
N LEU A 639 -25.92 9.64 3.82
CA LEU A 639 -26.34 8.46 3.06
C LEU A 639 -25.41 7.26 3.29
N GLU A 640 -24.10 7.50 3.43
CA GLU A 640 -23.12 6.45 3.73
C GLU A 640 -23.44 5.75 5.07
N LYS A 641 -23.77 6.52 6.11
CA LYS A 641 -24.20 5.96 7.41
C LYS A 641 -25.48 5.13 7.31
N ILE A 642 -26.45 5.58 6.52
CA ILE A 642 -27.71 4.85 6.29
C ILE A 642 -27.41 3.55 5.55
N TYR A 643 -26.59 3.61 4.50
CA TYR A 643 -26.18 2.43 3.73
C TYR A 643 -25.47 1.40 4.61
N THR A 644 -24.50 1.80 5.44
CA THR A 644 -23.84 0.87 6.38
C THR A 644 -24.83 0.22 7.34
N LYS A 645 -25.79 0.98 7.86
CA LYS A 645 -26.84 0.45 8.75
C LYS A 645 -27.74 -0.56 8.03
N GLU A 646 -28.12 -0.28 6.79
CA GLU A 646 -28.91 -1.20 5.96
C GLU A 646 -28.13 -2.47 5.64
N MET A 647 -26.87 -2.37 5.20
CA MET A 647 -26.01 -3.54 4.96
C MET A 647 -25.91 -4.42 6.20
N LYS A 648 -25.80 -3.82 7.39
CA LYS A 648 -25.74 -4.55 8.66
C LYS A 648 -27.00 -5.36 8.94
N LYS A 649 -28.19 -4.83 8.63
CA LYS A 649 -29.45 -5.57 8.76
C LYS A 649 -29.49 -6.82 7.88
N TYR A 650 -29.06 -6.71 6.62
CA TYR A 650 -29.00 -7.87 5.72
C TYR A 650 -28.04 -8.93 6.25
N GLN A 651 -26.86 -8.53 6.74
CA GLN A 651 -25.91 -9.46 7.36
C GLN A 651 -26.54 -10.23 8.53
N ASP A 652 -27.18 -9.52 9.46
CA ASP A 652 -27.75 -10.12 10.66
C ASP A 652 -28.94 -11.05 10.30
N CYS A 653 -29.80 -10.63 9.37
CA CYS A 653 -30.93 -11.44 8.88
C CYS A 653 -30.45 -12.73 8.19
N ILE A 654 -29.44 -12.66 7.33
CA ILE A 654 -28.86 -13.84 6.66
C ILE A 654 -28.26 -14.81 7.68
N ILE A 655 -27.53 -14.29 8.67
CA ILE A 655 -26.96 -15.11 9.74
C ILE A 655 -28.07 -15.80 10.55
N ASP A 656 -29.18 -15.11 10.84
CA ASP A 656 -30.30 -15.69 11.58
C ASP A 656 -31.09 -16.72 10.76
N VAL A 657 -31.23 -16.55 9.45
CA VAL A 657 -31.77 -17.60 8.55
C VAL A 657 -30.86 -18.83 8.56
N ARG A 658 -29.54 -18.63 8.40
CA ARG A 658 -28.58 -19.73 8.40
C ARG A 658 -28.57 -20.51 9.72
N LYS A 659 -28.87 -19.85 10.84
CA LYS A 659 -29.06 -20.46 12.17
C LYS A 659 -30.42 -21.13 12.37
N GLY A 660 -31.34 -21.04 11.40
CA GLY A 660 -32.71 -21.53 11.53
C GLY A 660 -33.61 -20.73 12.48
N LYS A 661 -33.19 -19.53 12.90
CA LYS A 661 -33.98 -18.68 13.81
C LYS A 661 -35.15 -17.98 13.13
N VAL A 662 -34.99 -17.68 11.84
CA VAL A 662 -36.01 -17.02 11.02
C VAL A 662 -36.12 -17.71 9.65
N SER A 663 -37.29 -17.66 9.04
CA SER A 663 -37.52 -18.21 7.70
C SER A 663 -36.81 -17.35 6.64
N SER A 664 -36.38 -17.99 5.54
CA SER A 664 -35.83 -17.31 4.36
C SER A 664 -36.75 -16.21 3.79
N ASN A 665 -38.07 -16.32 4.01
CA ASN A 665 -39.05 -15.29 3.68
C ASN A 665 -38.87 -13.96 4.43
N ALA A 666 -38.21 -13.97 5.60
CA ALA A 666 -37.89 -12.75 6.34
C ALA A 666 -36.95 -11.84 5.52
N ILE A 667 -35.99 -12.44 4.79
CA ILE A 667 -35.09 -11.68 3.90
C ILE A 667 -35.88 -11.01 2.78
N ILE A 668 -36.85 -11.71 2.18
CA ILE A 668 -37.69 -11.14 1.14
C ILE A 668 -38.50 -9.96 1.69
N ARG A 669 -39.04 -10.05 2.91
CA ARG A 669 -39.77 -8.94 3.54
C ARG A 669 -38.89 -7.72 3.72
N GLU A 670 -37.69 -7.89 4.27
CA GLU A 670 -36.67 -6.83 4.38
C GLU A 670 -36.31 -6.27 2.99
N LEU A 671 -36.24 -7.12 1.96
CA LEU A 671 -36.02 -6.71 0.58
C LEU A 671 -37.19 -5.96 -0.06
N THR A 672 -38.42 -6.12 0.45
CA THR A 672 -39.62 -5.48 -0.11
C THR A 672 -40.10 -4.29 0.69
N ASP A 673 -39.48 -4.01 1.83
CA ASP A 673 -39.94 -2.96 2.74
C ASP A 673 -39.72 -1.55 2.13
N ASN A 674 -40.69 -0.67 2.30
CA ASN A 674 -40.80 0.63 1.60
C ASN A 674 -39.59 1.58 1.81
N HIS A 675 -38.73 1.30 2.79
CA HIS A 675 -37.50 2.04 3.05
C HIS A 675 -36.44 1.94 1.92
N GLN A 676 -36.46 0.87 1.12
CA GLN A 676 -35.47 0.67 0.04
C GLN A 676 -35.62 1.64 -1.12
N ASN A 677 -36.86 1.94 -1.51
CA ASN A 677 -37.15 2.96 -2.52
C ASN A 677 -36.63 4.31 -2.05
N GLY A 678 -36.76 4.62 -0.76
CA GLY A 678 -36.25 5.86 -0.17
C GLY A 678 -34.73 6.02 -0.25
N LEU A 679 -33.94 4.97 -0.01
CA LEU A 679 -32.48 5.06 -0.11
C LEU A 679 -32.02 5.22 -1.57
N LYS A 680 -32.56 4.40 -2.48
CA LYS A 680 -32.26 4.46 -3.92
C LYS A 680 -32.63 5.83 -4.50
N GLU A 681 -33.80 6.35 -4.14
CA GLU A 681 -34.29 7.66 -4.55
C GLU A 681 -33.45 8.79 -3.95
N ALA A 682 -33.05 8.70 -2.67
CA ALA A 682 -32.18 9.68 -2.04
C ALA A 682 -30.79 9.76 -2.69
N ILE A 683 -30.19 8.61 -3.05
CA ILE A 683 -28.92 8.57 -3.80
C ILE A 683 -29.09 9.22 -5.17
N ASN A 684 -30.15 8.85 -5.91
CA ASN A 684 -30.46 9.41 -7.23
C ASN A 684 -30.70 10.92 -7.18
N ASN A 685 -31.33 11.44 -6.12
CA ASN A 685 -31.54 12.86 -5.92
C ASN A 685 -30.21 13.62 -5.78
N VAL A 686 -29.25 13.07 -5.02
CA VAL A 686 -27.91 13.68 -4.89
C VAL A 686 -27.13 13.59 -6.20
N ILE A 687 -27.17 12.45 -6.90
CA ILE A 687 -26.56 12.29 -8.23
C ILE A 687 -27.11 13.34 -9.21
N THR A 688 -28.44 13.50 -9.25
CA THR A 688 -29.11 14.46 -10.13
C THR A 688 -28.70 15.89 -9.78
N ARG A 689 -28.63 16.23 -8.47
CA ARG A 689 -28.15 17.54 -8.00
C ARG A 689 -26.70 17.80 -8.43
N LEU A 690 -25.80 16.84 -8.29
CA LEU A 690 -24.40 16.97 -8.69
C LEU A 690 -24.24 17.11 -10.20
N ASN A 691 -25.00 16.35 -11.00
CA ASN A 691 -25.01 16.49 -12.45
C ASN A 691 -25.54 17.87 -12.87
N ASN A 692 -26.63 18.36 -12.27
CA ASN A 692 -27.16 19.70 -12.51
C ASN A 692 -26.15 20.79 -12.13
N LEU A 693 -25.44 20.64 -11.02
CA LEU A 693 -24.39 21.58 -10.63
C LEU A 693 -23.21 21.54 -11.62
N LYS A 694 -22.85 20.36 -12.14
CA LYS A 694 -21.80 20.19 -13.15
C LYS A 694 -22.18 20.86 -14.47
N GLU A 695 -23.43 20.73 -14.91
CA GLU A 695 -23.95 21.42 -16.09
C GLU A 695 -24.04 22.94 -15.88
N LYS A 696 -24.48 23.41 -14.71
CA LYS A 696 -24.48 24.84 -14.38
C LYS A 696 -23.07 25.41 -14.38
N GLY A 697 -22.10 24.71 -13.79
CA GLY A 697 -20.69 25.10 -13.83
C GLY A 697 -20.15 25.22 -15.26
N ARG A 698 -20.52 24.28 -16.15
CA ARG A 698 -20.19 24.35 -17.59
C ARG A 698 -20.87 25.54 -18.27
N SER A 699 -22.15 25.78 -18.03
CA SER A 699 -22.90 26.90 -18.62
C SER A 699 -22.39 28.29 -18.18
N PHE A 700 -21.91 28.43 -16.94
CA PHE A 700 -21.23 29.64 -16.47
C PHE A 700 -19.84 29.82 -17.11
N HIS A 701 -19.18 28.72 -17.46
CA HIS A 701 -17.93 28.75 -18.22
C HIS A 701 -18.19 29.13 -19.69
N ASP A 702 -19.21 28.57 -20.33
CA ASP A 702 -19.58 28.86 -21.73
C ASP A 702 -20.14 30.28 -21.93
N ARG A 703 -20.90 30.83 -20.96
CA ARG A 703 -21.39 32.23 -21.02
C ARG A 703 -20.30 33.28 -20.84
N LYS A 704 -19.14 32.92 -20.29
CA LYS A 704 -17.94 33.79 -20.28
C LYS A 704 -17.16 33.74 -21.60
N VAL A 705 -17.52 32.84 -22.54
CA VAL A 705 -16.80 32.60 -23.81
C VAL A 705 -17.52 33.19 -25.03
N THR A 706 -18.76 33.67 -24.91
CA THR A 706 -19.45 34.41 -25.99
C THR A 706 -19.49 35.92 -25.72
N PRO A 707 -18.74 36.77 -26.44
CA PRO A 707 -19.03 38.19 -26.53
C PRO A 707 -20.30 38.40 -27.37
N ASN A 708 -21.15 39.33 -26.94
CA ASN A 708 -22.28 39.84 -27.73
C ASN A 708 -21.84 40.18 -29.17
N GLU A 709 -22.41 39.48 -30.15
CA GLU A 709 -22.57 40.02 -31.50
C GLU A 709 -23.76 40.98 -31.48
N HIS A 710 -23.48 42.28 -31.52
CA HIS A 710 -24.41 43.24 -32.10
C HIS A 710 -24.21 43.23 -33.61
N HIS A 711 -25.16 42.68 -34.36
CA HIS A 711 -25.41 43.17 -35.71
C HIS A 711 -26.84 43.68 -35.83
N SER A 712 -26.90 45.00 -36.03
CA SER A 712 -28.04 45.72 -36.53
C SER A 712 -28.21 45.49 -38.03
N TYR A 713 -29.49 45.37 -38.41
CA TYR A 713 -30.07 45.71 -39.72
C TYR A 713 -29.95 44.74 -40.93
N ASN A 714 -31.17 44.35 -41.33
CA ASN A 714 -31.71 44.10 -42.67
C ASN A 714 -31.37 42.81 -43.45
N ASP A 715 -32.48 42.10 -43.67
CA ASP A 715 -33.01 41.64 -44.95
C ASP A 715 -32.83 40.17 -45.38
N ARG A 716 -34.01 39.65 -45.78
CA ARG A 716 -34.31 38.50 -46.65
C ARG A 716 -34.45 37.12 -45.98
N HIS A 717 -35.74 36.77 -45.83
CA HIS A 717 -36.37 35.60 -46.46
C HIS A 717 -35.42 34.48 -46.92
N ASP A 718 -35.51 33.29 -46.34
CA ASP A 718 -36.41 32.28 -46.92
C ASP A 718 -36.57 31.04 -46.04
N THR A 719 -37.80 30.56 -46.06
CA THR A 719 -38.40 29.37 -45.45
C THR A 719 -37.90 28.04 -46.03
N LYS A 720 -37.87 26.98 -45.19
CA LYS A 720 -38.43 25.61 -45.43
C LYS A 720 -38.09 24.68 -44.23
N ILE A 721 -39.06 24.23 -43.40
CA ILE A 721 -39.98 23.04 -43.57
C ILE A 721 -39.16 21.73 -43.43
N GLU A 722 -39.42 20.71 -42.58
CA GLU A 722 -40.62 19.93 -42.15
C GLU A 722 -40.21 19.00 -40.95
N TYR A 723 -40.95 18.82 -39.82
CA TYR A 723 -42.02 17.83 -39.50
C TYR A 723 -41.62 16.33 -39.65
N GLN A 724 -41.73 15.40 -38.68
CA GLN A 724 -42.90 14.81 -37.97
C GLN A 724 -42.43 13.86 -36.82
N SER A 725 -42.92 13.96 -35.58
CA SER A 725 -43.96 13.15 -34.89
C SER A 725 -43.83 11.61 -34.99
N THR A 726 -43.84 10.87 -33.86
CA THR A 726 -45.06 10.16 -33.40
C THR A 726 -45.16 10.00 -31.87
N LYS A 727 -46.42 10.07 -31.41
CA LYS A 727 -46.94 9.93 -30.04
C LYS A 727 -47.10 8.47 -29.64
N GLU A 728 -47.02 8.17 -28.34
CA GLU A 728 -48.07 7.36 -27.69
C GLU A 728 -48.28 7.75 -26.21
N LYS A 729 -49.56 7.72 -25.82
CA LYS A 729 -50.16 8.28 -24.60
C LYS A 729 -50.13 7.29 -23.44
N ARG A 730 -50.19 7.77 -22.18
CA ARG A 730 -51.27 7.47 -21.22
C ARG A 730 -51.19 8.30 -19.92
N ASN A 731 -52.30 9.02 -19.66
CA ASN A 731 -53.03 9.32 -18.41
C ASN A 731 -52.30 9.22 -17.05
N GLY A 732 -52.48 10.09 -16.06
CA GLY A 732 -53.46 11.15 -15.81
C GLY A 732 -53.49 11.48 -14.30
N ASN A 733 -54.15 12.61 -13.98
CA ASN A 733 -54.52 13.18 -12.65
C ASN A 733 -53.50 14.18 -12.04
N PHE A 734 -53.69 15.51 -12.15
CA PHE A 734 -54.58 16.42 -11.37
C PHE A 734 -54.33 16.32 -9.84
N LYS A 735 -54.10 17.37 -9.02
CA LYS A 735 -54.70 18.73 -8.96
C LYS A 735 -54.03 19.63 -7.87
N TYR A 736 -53.86 20.93 -8.20
CA TYR A 736 -54.21 22.16 -7.42
C TYR A 736 -53.24 22.73 -6.34
N PRO A 737 -53.39 24.02 -5.92
CA PRO A 737 -53.44 25.26 -6.72
C PRO A 737 -52.60 26.42 -6.10
N LEU A 738 -52.41 27.49 -6.89
CA LEU A 738 -52.05 28.84 -6.43
C LEU A 738 -53.33 29.61 -6.02
N ASP A 739 -53.26 30.39 -4.93
CA ASP A 739 -54.17 31.52 -4.65
C ASP A 739 -53.39 32.54 -3.78
N THR A 740 -53.00 33.73 -4.30
CA THR A 740 -53.62 35.08 -4.12
C THR A 740 -54.05 35.38 -2.67
N SER A 741 -53.90 36.54 -2.03
CA SER A 741 -53.81 37.94 -2.44
C SER A 741 -53.51 38.84 -1.20
N GLU A 742 -52.92 40.01 -1.45
CA GLU A 742 -53.20 41.33 -0.84
C GLU A 742 -53.10 41.66 0.69
N LYS A 743 -52.25 42.68 0.94
CA LYS A 743 -52.50 43.98 1.63
C LYS A 743 -52.27 44.17 3.16
N LYS A 744 -51.31 45.09 3.41
CA LYS A 744 -51.34 46.34 4.21
C LYS A 744 -51.04 46.36 5.74
N PHE A 745 -49.90 47.03 6.02
CA PHE A 745 -49.61 48.11 6.99
C PHE A 745 -49.84 47.96 8.51
N GLY A 746 -48.75 48.24 9.26
CA GLY A 746 -48.79 48.73 10.65
C GLY A 746 -47.39 49.03 11.20
N ARG A 747 -47.09 50.31 11.48
CA ARG A 747 -45.79 50.86 11.94
C ARG A 747 -45.54 50.59 13.44
N ASN A 748 -44.27 50.43 13.87
CA ASN A 748 -43.52 51.47 14.63
C ASN A 748 -42.19 50.97 15.26
N SER A 749 -41.11 51.64 14.85
CA SER A 749 -39.99 52.24 15.63
C SER A 749 -38.94 51.43 16.42
N SER A 750 -37.70 51.96 16.28
CA SER A 750 -36.41 51.75 16.96
C SER A 750 -35.56 50.59 16.41
N SER A 751 -34.31 50.74 15.94
CA SER A 751 -33.28 51.77 16.13
C SER A 751 -32.07 51.56 15.16
N PHE A 752 -31.56 52.65 14.54
CA PHE A 752 -30.19 52.88 13.97
C PHE A 752 -29.73 51.99 12.78
N VAL A 753 -29.16 52.44 11.64
CA VAL A 753 -28.68 53.70 11.04
C VAL A 753 -28.77 53.58 9.50
N GLU A 754 -28.91 54.73 8.84
CA GLU A 754 -29.23 55.02 7.44
C GLU A 754 -28.41 54.30 6.34
N ARG A 755 -29.13 53.88 5.30
CA ARG A 755 -28.65 53.72 3.92
C ARG A 755 -29.45 54.68 3.04
N ASP A 756 -28.73 55.42 2.20
CA ASP A 756 -29.14 55.98 0.91
C ASP A 756 -27.85 56.61 0.33
N THR A 757 -27.51 56.67 -0.96
CA THR A 757 -27.95 56.08 -2.21
C THR A 757 -26.86 56.44 -3.25
N TYR A 758 -26.75 55.62 -4.31
CA TYR A 758 -26.26 55.92 -5.67
C TYR A 758 -24.78 56.19 -6.03
N HIS A 759 -24.32 55.29 -6.93
CA HIS A 759 -23.51 55.45 -8.15
C HIS A 759 -22.05 55.96 -8.16
N GLU A 760 -21.24 55.10 -8.80
CA GLU A 760 -20.16 55.39 -9.76
C GLU A 760 -18.83 55.96 -9.27
N SER A 761 -17.84 55.07 -9.13
CA SER A 761 -16.64 55.07 -9.99
C SER A 761 -15.77 53.85 -9.67
N VAL A 762 -16.14 52.72 -10.26
CA VAL A 762 -15.17 51.67 -10.57
C VAL A 762 -14.36 52.21 -11.72
N LEU A 763 -13.11 52.60 -11.47
CA LEU A 763 -12.11 52.75 -12.52
C LEU A 763 -11.70 51.34 -12.96
N PRO A 764 -12.01 50.94 -14.21
CA PRO A 764 -11.65 49.65 -14.74
C PRO A 764 -10.19 49.72 -15.21
N TYR A 765 -9.32 48.88 -14.66
CA TYR A 765 -8.12 48.52 -15.40
C TYR A 765 -8.49 47.39 -16.35
N THR A 766 -8.89 47.79 -17.55
CA THR A 766 -8.94 46.92 -18.72
C THR A 766 -7.52 46.64 -19.17
N ASP A 767 -7.19 45.39 -19.47
CA ASP A 767 -6.38 45.14 -20.65
C ASP A 767 -7.04 44.09 -21.54
N ARG A 768 -7.26 44.56 -22.77
CA ARG A 768 -7.81 43.85 -23.92
C ARG A 768 -6.65 43.19 -24.68
N PRO A 769 -6.95 42.23 -25.55
CA PRO A 769 -6.01 41.24 -26.02
C PRO A 769 -5.05 41.80 -27.07
N LEU A 770 -3.77 41.38 -26.99
CA LEU A 770 -2.88 41.40 -28.14
C LEU A 770 -3.36 40.36 -29.17
N LYS A 771 -4.33 40.76 -29.98
CA LYS A 771 -4.55 40.26 -31.34
C LYS A 771 -4.03 41.32 -32.29
N SER A 772 -2.72 41.46 -32.37
CA SER A 772 -2.06 41.98 -33.57
C SER A 772 -0.59 41.57 -33.52
N HIS A 773 -0.26 40.52 -34.27
CA HIS A 773 0.90 40.36 -35.16
C HIS A 773 1.10 38.87 -35.45
N SER A 774 1.64 38.58 -36.63
CA SER A 774 1.57 37.27 -37.27
C SER A 774 2.38 36.20 -36.54
N THR A 775 1.90 34.97 -36.69
CA THR A 775 2.55 33.70 -36.36
C THR A 775 3.85 33.44 -37.15
N ASP A 776 4.41 34.44 -37.85
CA ASP A 776 5.56 34.27 -38.75
C ASP A 776 6.92 34.52 -38.06
N LYS A 777 6.96 34.56 -36.72
CA LYS A 777 8.22 34.73 -35.95
C LYS A 777 8.50 33.66 -34.88
N LEU A 778 7.70 32.61 -34.81
CA LEU A 778 8.13 31.38 -34.15
C LEU A 778 8.82 30.53 -35.20
N LEU A 779 10.15 30.49 -35.15
CA LEU A 779 10.98 29.66 -36.01
C LEU A 779 10.50 28.21 -35.91
N LEU A 780 9.80 27.77 -36.97
CA LEU A 780 9.78 26.39 -37.41
C LEU A 780 11.21 26.04 -37.83
N ASP A 781 11.78 24.99 -37.27
CA ASP A 781 12.88 24.30 -37.91
C ASP A 781 12.57 22.80 -37.96
N ASP A 782 12.49 22.31 -39.19
CA ASP A 782 12.22 20.93 -39.54
C ASP A 782 13.50 20.11 -39.35
N GLY A 783 13.60 19.39 -38.24
CA GLY A 783 14.58 18.32 -38.08
C GLY A 783 15.44 18.41 -36.82
N ILE A 784 15.36 17.35 -36.00
CA ILE A 784 16.33 16.90 -34.99
C ILE A 784 17.23 18.02 -34.42
N GLY A 785 16.78 18.70 -33.35
CA GLY A 785 17.61 19.64 -32.59
C GLY A 785 16.98 20.12 -31.28
N THR A 786 17.65 19.87 -30.16
CA THR A 786 17.34 20.43 -28.84
C THR A 786 17.52 21.95 -28.82
N VAL A 787 16.49 22.70 -28.40
CA VAL A 787 16.60 24.15 -28.16
C VAL A 787 17.21 24.39 -26.77
N HIS A 788 18.41 24.96 -26.74
CA HIS A 788 19.04 25.46 -25.51
C HIS A 788 18.79 26.97 -25.38
N VAL A 789 18.17 27.39 -24.27
CA VAL A 789 18.10 28.80 -23.87
C VAL A 789 19.28 29.08 -22.94
N SER A 790 20.21 29.93 -23.35
CA SER A 790 21.38 30.34 -22.57
C SER A 790 21.02 31.37 -21.50
N HIS A 791 21.47 31.19 -20.25
CA HIS A 791 21.38 32.23 -19.23
C HIS A 791 22.49 33.27 -19.35
N SER A 792 22.11 34.54 -19.23
CA SER A 792 23.01 35.59 -18.79
C SER A 792 23.23 35.44 -17.27
N LYS A 793 24.49 35.41 -16.83
CA LYS A 793 24.85 35.53 -15.42
C LYS A 793 24.45 36.94 -14.96
N SER A 794 23.36 37.08 -14.21
CA SER A 794 23.13 38.29 -13.43
C SER A 794 22.95 37.94 -11.96
N SER A 795 23.83 38.52 -11.14
CA SER A 795 23.73 38.54 -9.69
C SER A 795 22.41 39.19 -9.28
N TRP A 796 21.61 38.46 -8.50
CA TRP A 796 20.39 38.97 -7.90
C TRP A 796 20.71 40.20 -7.03
N SER A 797 20.11 41.34 -7.35
CA SER A 797 20.10 42.53 -6.48
C SER A 797 18.66 43.05 -6.37
N PRO A 798 18.15 43.30 -5.14
CA PRO A 798 16.73 43.57 -4.94
C PRO A 798 16.36 45.00 -5.36
N ARG A 799 15.30 45.14 -6.15
CA ARG A 799 14.52 46.39 -6.26
C ARG A 799 13.14 46.18 -5.63
N THR A 800 12.58 47.26 -5.11
CA THR A 800 11.68 47.34 -3.95
C THR A 800 10.16 47.39 -4.24
N TYR A 801 9.37 46.86 -3.29
CA TYR A 801 7.94 47.12 -2.93
C TYR A 801 6.82 46.35 -3.67
N PRO A 802 5.54 46.36 -3.19
CA PRO A 802 5.01 45.85 -1.92
C PRO A 802 3.73 44.99 -2.12
N LYS A 803 3.61 43.78 -1.54
CA LYS A 803 2.27 43.12 -1.40
C LYS A 803 2.12 41.96 -0.40
N PHE A 804 3.21 41.45 0.20
CA PHE A 804 3.13 40.35 1.17
C PHE A 804 3.21 40.77 2.65
N SER A 805 3.34 42.07 2.93
CA SER A 805 3.86 42.60 4.20
C SER A 805 2.89 42.66 5.39
N SER A 806 1.70 42.06 5.33
CA SER A 806 0.68 42.21 6.40
C SER A 806 0.32 40.94 7.17
N LEU A 807 0.96 39.80 6.88
CA LEU A 807 0.55 38.50 7.46
C LEU A 807 1.66 37.72 8.20
N MET A 808 2.92 38.19 8.21
CA MET A 808 4.05 37.40 8.72
C MET A 808 4.80 38.10 9.87
N PRO A 809 5.16 37.39 10.96
CA PRO A 809 6.13 37.86 11.95
C PRO A 809 7.50 38.09 11.29
N THR A 810 8.11 39.25 11.55
CA THR A 810 9.39 39.64 10.94
C THR A 810 10.53 38.74 11.44
N GLY A 811 11.22 38.06 10.51
CA GLY A 811 12.47 37.33 10.76
C GLY A 811 12.36 35.79 10.84
N GLU A 812 11.16 35.20 10.76
CA GLU A 812 10.99 33.74 10.82
C GLU A 812 11.17 33.06 9.46
N THR A 813 11.69 31.82 9.47
CA THR A 813 11.74 30.96 8.28
C THR A 813 10.56 29.98 8.31
N ILE A 814 9.72 30.03 7.27
CA ILE A 814 8.61 29.10 7.08
C ILE A 814 9.08 27.96 6.18
N ASN A 815 9.15 26.76 6.75
CA ASN A 815 9.48 25.54 6.01
C ASN A 815 8.19 24.89 5.49
N ILE A 816 8.12 24.66 4.19
CA ILE A 816 6.98 24.04 3.50
C ILE A 816 7.48 22.77 2.81
N LEU A 817 7.13 21.62 3.37
CA LEU A 817 7.41 20.32 2.77
C LEU A 817 6.41 20.01 1.65
N LEU A 818 6.91 19.71 0.45
CA LEU A 818 6.10 19.41 -0.72
C LEU A 818 5.99 17.90 -0.90
N LEU A 819 4.85 17.34 -0.51
CA LEU A 819 4.54 15.91 -0.67
C LEU A 819 3.56 15.69 -1.82
N GLY A 820 3.78 14.63 -2.59
CA GLY A 820 2.82 14.16 -3.58
C GLY A 820 3.38 13.05 -4.46
N GLU A 821 2.49 12.30 -5.10
CA GLU A 821 2.81 11.18 -6.01
C GLU A 821 3.74 11.62 -7.15
N ILE A 822 4.34 10.65 -7.85
CA ILE A 822 5.14 10.89 -9.05
C ILE A 822 4.30 11.70 -10.08
N GLY A 823 4.90 12.75 -10.64
CA GLY A 823 4.26 13.54 -11.71
C GLY A 823 3.22 14.58 -11.28
N VAL A 824 2.98 14.79 -9.98
CA VAL A 824 2.01 15.80 -9.48
C VAL A 824 2.40 17.27 -9.75
N GLY A 825 3.62 17.53 -10.23
CA GLY A 825 4.05 18.86 -10.67
C GLY A 825 4.72 19.73 -9.62
N LYS A 826 5.43 19.13 -8.64
CA LYS A 826 6.12 19.86 -7.56
C LYS A 826 7.18 20.84 -8.08
N SER A 827 8.04 20.40 -9.01
CA SER A 827 9.04 21.26 -9.66
C SER A 827 8.39 22.41 -10.45
N THR A 828 7.25 22.13 -11.11
CA THR A 828 6.45 23.16 -11.79
C THR A 828 5.87 24.18 -10.82
N PHE A 829 5.41 23.74 -9.65
CA PHE A 829 4.91 24.61 -8.60
C PHE A 829 6.00 25.54 -8.05
N ILE A 830 7.21 25.03 -7.80
CA ILE A 830 8.33 25.85 -7.30
C ILE A 830 8.74 26.90 -8.35
N ASN A 831 8.83 26.52 -9.63
CA ASN A 831 9.07 27.49 -10.72
C ASN A 831 7.94 28.51 -10.83
N ALA A 832 6.68 28.08 -10.73
CA ALA A 832 5.53 28.98 -10.76
C ALA A 832 5.57 29.98 -9.58
N PHE A 833 5.95 29.53 -8.39
CA PHE A 833 6.15 30.38 -7.23
C PHE A 833 7.30 31.37 -7.47
N ALA A 834 8.42 30.92 -8.02
CA ALA A 834 9.56 31.80 -8.33
C ALA A 834 9.16 32.91 -9.32
N ASN A 835 8.40 32.58 -10.37
CA ASN A 835 7.91 33.58 -11.33
C ASN A 835 6.86 34.50 -10.71
N TYR A 836 5.90 33.95 -9.96
CA TYR A 836 4.90 34.73 -9.23
C TYR A 836 5.55 35.71 -8.25
N TYR A 837 6.63 35.28 -7.60
CA TYR A 837 7.39 36.12 -6.68
C TYR A 837 8.23 37.17 -7.39
N SER A 838 8.74 36.87 -8.59
CA SER A 838 9.66 37.74 -9.32
C SER A 838 8.96 38.81 -10.17
N PHE A 839 7.68 38.64 -10.48
CA PHE A 839 6.93 39.53 -11.38
C PHE A 839 5.64 40.06 -10.75
N ASP A 840 5.44 41.38 -10.84
CA ASP A 840 4.28 42.07 -10.22
C ASP A 840 2.94 41.74 -10.91
N THR A 841 3.00 41.41 -12.20
CA THR A 841 1.82 41.08 -13.01
C THR A 841 2.10 39.90 -13.92
N LEU A 842 1.04 39.18 -14.29
CA LEU A 842 1.13 38.09 -15.26
C LEU A 842 1.62 38.61 -16.63
N ASP A 843 1.22 39.82 -17.03
CA ASP A 843 1.70 40.44 -18.26
C ASP A 843 3.21 40.69 -18.21
N SER A 844 3.72 41.20 -17.09
CA SER A 844 5.17 41.37 -16.89
C SER A 844 5.92 40.05 -17.01
N ALA A 845 5.38 38.99 -16.40
CA ALA A 845 5.97 37.65 -16.48
C ALA A 845 5.94 37.06 -17.91
N GLN A 846 4.94 37.39 -18.74
CA GLN A 846 4.83 36.90 -20.11
C GLN A 846 5.84 37.54 -21.07
N PHE A 847 6.28 38.77 -20.80
CA PHE A 847 7.22 39.51 -21.66
C PHE A 847 8.69 39.38 -21.23
N HIS A 848 8.97 38.70 -20.13
CA HIS A 848 10.32 38.46 -19.62
C HIS A 848 10.68 36.97 -19.68
N GLU A 849 11.97 36.66 -19.63
CA GLU A 849 12.41 35.28 -19.50
C GLU A 849 11.91 34.69 -18.17
N PRO A 850 11.32 33.48 -18.19
CA PRO A 850 10.81 32.87 -16.97
C PRO A 850 11.95 32.53 -16.02
N VAL A 851 11.74 32.79 -14.73
CA VAL A 851 12.65 32.36 -13.67
C VAL A 851 12.52 30.85 -13.50
N VAL A 852 13.57 30.11 -13.82
CA VAL A 852 13.59 28.65 -13.68
C VAL A 852 14.47 28.28 -12.49
N ALA A 853 13.84 28.01 -11.35
CA ALA A 853 14.52 27.56 -10.14
C ALA A 853 14.90 26.08 -10.20
N ILE A 854 14.11 25.26 -10.91
CA ILE A 854 14.29 23.81 -11.06
C ILE A 854 14.08 23.44 -12.52
N SER A 855 14.94 22.58 -13.06
CA SER A 855 14.71 22.01 -14.39
C SER A 855 13.36 21.29 -14.43
N SER A 856 12.53 21.58 -15.42
CA SER A 856 11.24 20.90 -15.58
C SER A 856 10.98 20.53 -17.04
N SER A 857 10.31 19.40 -17.23
CA SER A 857 9.92 18.91 -18.55
C SER A 857 8.48 18.43 -18.51
N PHE A 858 7.65 18.88 -19.44
CA PHE A 858 6.27 18.44 -19.58
C PHE A 858 5.87 18.35 -21.04
N VAL A 859 4.84 17.56 -21.33
CA VAL A 859 4.32 17.38 -22.69
C VAL A 859 3.05 18.22 -22.84
N MET A 860 3.04 19.09 -23.85
CA MET A 860 1.88 19.88 -24.24
C MET A 860 1.23 19.24 -25.46
N THR A 861 -0.02 18.79 -25.30
CA THR A 861 -0.85 18.29 -26.40
C THR A 861 -1.79 19.39 -26.88
N SER A 862 -1.81 19.65 -28.19
CA SER A 862 -2.79 20.56 -28.80
C SER A 862 -4.20 19.98 -28.69
N ARG A 863 -5.22 20.84 -28.76
CA ARG A 863 -6.62 20.40 -28.95
C ARG A 863 -6.86 19.85 -30.35
N ASP A 864 -5.99 20.19 -31.28
CA ASP A 864 -5.94 19.59 -32.60
C ASP A 864 -5.11 18.30 -32.53
N LEU A 865 -5.80 17.16 -32.65
CA LEU A 865 -5.20 15.82 -32.59
C LEU A 865 -4.27 15.53 -33.76
N SER A 866 -4.23 16.39 -34.79
CA SER A 866 -3.26 16.30 -35.89
C SER A 866 -1.87 16.84 -35.53
N VAL A 867 -1.76 17.63 -34.45
CA VAL A 867 -0.49 18.16 -33.97
C VAL A 867 0.10 17.21 -32.93
N PRO A 868 1.28 16.61 -33.19
CA PRO A 868 1.89 15.68 -32.26
C PRO A 868 2.22 16.38 -30.92
N PRO A 869 2.22 15.63 -29.80
CA PRO A 869 2.59 16.16 -28.50
C PRO A 869 3.96 16.84 -28.52
N ILE A 870 4.03 18.08 -28.07
CA ILE A 870 5.28 18.86 -27.99
C ILE A 870 5.84 18.70 -26.58
N ARG A 871 7.05 18.15 -26.46
CA ARG A 871 7.77 18.10 -25.17
C ARG A 871 8.45 19.45 -24.94
N VAL A 872 8.00 20.18 -23.92
CA VAL A 872 8.58 21.44 -23.46
C VAL A 872 9.54 21.14 -22.31
N ARG A 873 10.78 21.62 -22.41
CA ARG A 873 11.79 21.54 -21.34
C ARG A 873 12.23 22.95 -20.97
N LEU A 874 12.24 23.25 -19.68
CA LEU A 874 12.65 24.51 -19.08
C LEU A 874 13.83 24.25 -18.15
N GLY A 875 14.88 25.06 -18.23
CA GLY A 875 16.08 24.93 -17.40
C GLY A 875 17.17 24.02 -17.98
N MET A 876 18.37 24.11 -17.39
CA MET A 876 19.50 23.23 -17.72
C MET A 876 19.32 21.86 -17.05
N THR A 877 19.96 20.83 -17.60
CA THR A 877 19.99 19.50 -16.96
C THR A 877 20.54 19.59 -15.53
N ASP A 878 19.70 19.27 -14.55
CA ASP A 878 20.07 19.09 -13.15
C ASP A 878 20.28 17.60 -12.89
N CYS A 879 21.38 17.23 -12.22
CA CYS A 879 21.64 15.84 -11.85
C CYS A 879 20.60 15.28 -10.87
N ASN A 880 19.87 16.14 -10.18
CA ASN A 880 18.75 15.77 -9.31
C ASN A 880 17.40 15.68 -10.03
N GLU A 881 17.33 15.97 -11.33
CA GLU A 881 16.09 15.96 -12.10
C GLU A 881 16.21 15.03 -13.33
N ILE A 882 15.57 13.85 -13.25
CA ILE A 882 15.57 12.87 -14.34
C ILE A 882 14.27 13.00 -15.13
N HIS A 883 14.36 13.59 -16.33
CA HIS A 883 13.21 13.86 -17.19
C HIS A 883 12.94 12.78 -18.26
N ASN A 884 13.65 11.65 -18.20
CA ASN A 884 13.67 10.64 -19.28
C ASN A 884 12.84 9.38 -18.98
N ASN A 885 12.34 9.20 -17.76
CA ASN A 885 11.50 8.07 -17.37
C ASN A 885 10.15 8.56 -16.85
N TYR A 886 9.06 7.97 -17.35
CA TYR A 886 7.70 8.30 -16.94
C TYR A 886 7.26 7.57 -15.66
N ASP A 887 8.04 6.56 -15.23
CA ASP A 887 7.73 5.68 -14.11
C ASP A 887 8.55 5.99 -12.84
N HIS A 888 9.36 7.04 -12.86
CA HIS A 888 10.18 7.49 -11.73
C HIS A 888 9.88 8.95 -11.39
N SER A 889 10.09 9.32 -10.13
CA SER A 889 10.09 10.70 -9.68
C SER A 889 11.06 11.51 -10.52
N THR A 890 10.65 12.70 -10.92
CA THR A 890 11.56 13.63 -11.59
C THR A 890 12.68 14.03 -10.64
N THR A 891 12.32 14.42 -9.41
CA THR A 891 13.22 14.80 -8.32
C THR A 891 13.79 13.54 -7.64
N GLN A 892 15.13 13.41 -7.60
CA GLN A 892 15.83 12.20 -7.12
C GLN A 892 16.16 12.23 -5.62
N GLU A 893 16.63 13.38 -5.12
CA GLU A 893 16.96 13.61 -3.72
C GLU A 893 16.16 14.80 -3.20
N CYS A 894 15.90 14.83 -1.89
CA CYS A 894 15.23 15.96 -1.27
C CYS A 894 16.11 17.21 -1.36
N LYS A 895 15.55 18.32 -1.87
CA LYS A 895 16.25 19.61 -1.98
C LYS A 895 15.43 20.73 -1.36
N SER A 896 16.11 21.65 -0.69
CA SER A 896 15.47 22.87 -0.17
C SER A 896 15.71 24.09 -1.08
N TYR A 897 14.67 24.86 -1.33
CA TYR A 897 14.67 26.10 -2.10
C TYR A 897 14.23 27.26 -1.23
N LEU A 898 15.14 28.20 -0.98
CA LEU A 898 14.92 29.33 -0.07
C LEU A 898 14.58 30.62 -0.83
N PHE A 899 13.47 31.25 -0.46
CA PHE A 899 13.00 32.51 -1.00
C PHE A 899 13.01 33.58 0.09
N HIS A 900 13.75 34.67 -0.14
CA HIS A 900 13.86 35.78 0.80
C HIS A 900 12.72 36.77 0.58
N MET A 901 11.86 36.95 1.57
CA MET A 901 10.74 37.90 1.52
C MET A 901 11.19 39.31 1.92
N HIS A 902 10.44 40.32 1.48
CA HIS A 902 10.78 41.74 1.69
C HIS A 902 10.75 42.21 3.16
N ASP A 903 10.06 41.50 4.06
CA ASP A 903 9.92 41.80 5.49
C ASP A 903 10.97 41.08 6.37
N GLY A 904 11.94 40.40 5.74
CA GLY A 904 12.95 39.61 6.43
C GLY A 904 12.52 38.19 6.75
N ALA A 905 11.26 37.80 6.48
CA ALA A 905 10.84 36.41 6.52
C ALA A 905 11.51 35.60 5.40
N LYS A 906 11.66 34.29 5.61
CA LYS A 906 12.21 33.37 4.60
C LYS A 906 11.20 32.25 4.35
N ILE A 907 10.95 31.89 3.09
CA ILE A 907 10.13 30.72 2.75
C ILE A 907 11.06 29.65 2.19
N ARG A 908 11.12 28.49 2.83
CA ARG A 908 11.89 27.33 2.36
C ARG A 908 10.92 26.28 1.86
N PHE A 909 10.89 26.02 0.56
CA PHE A 909 10.26 24.81 0.02
C PHE A 909 11.23 23.65 0.16
N ILE A 910 10.78 22.54 0.75
CA ILE A 910 11.51 21.28 0.82
C ILE A 910 10.85 20.36 -0.20
N ASP A 911 11.48 20.21 -1.37
CA ASP A 911 11.01 19.35 -2.46
C ASP A 911 11.48 17.92 -2.20
N THR A 912 10.56 16.97 -2.19
CA THR A 912 10.86 15.55 -1.96
C THR A 912 10.69 14.74 -3.25
N PRO A 913 11.30 13.55 -3.37
CA PRO A 913 10.90 12.58 -4.37
C PRO A 913 9.39 12.29 -4.34
N GLY A 914 8.84 11.86 -5.47
CA GLY A 914 7.45 11.46 -5.61
C GLY A 914 7.11 10.29 -4.68
N LEU A 915 6.00 10.39 -3.94
CA LEU A 915 5.50 9.28 -3.13
C LEU A 915 5.20 8.08 -4.03
N GLY A 916 5.79 6.93 -3.72
CA GLY A 916 5.68 5.69 -4.51
C GLY A 916 6.90 5.39 -5.39
N ASP A 917 7.85 6.32 -5.50
CA ASP A 917 9.17 6.04 -6.07
C ASP A 917 10.07 5.50 -4.97
N ILE A 918 10.36 4.20 -5.00
CA ILE A 918 11.27 3.53 -4.06
C ILE A 918 12.44 3.06 -4.90
N HIS A 919 13.60 3.72 -4.77
CA HIS A 919 14.86 3.25 -5.34
C HIS A 919 15.58 2.27 -4.40
#